data_AF-A0AAE9NBQ6-F1
#
_entry.id   AF-A0AAE9NBQ6-F1
#
_cell.length_a   1.000
_cell.length_b   1.000
_cell.length_c   1.000
_cell.angle_alpha   90.00
_cell.angle_beta   90.00
_cell.angle_gamma   90.00
#
_symmetry.space_group_name_H-M   'P 1'
#
loop_
_entity.id
_entity.type
_entity.pdbx_description
1 polymer ?
#
loop_
_entity_poly.entity_id
_entity_poly.type
_entity_poly.pdbx_seq_one_letter_code
_entity_poly.pdbx_strand_id
1 'polypeptide(L)'
;MGVAATGYTAYGAYHDRQEAHAFVELNGISQQLLLSAGQWALERGMTNAALNTPEPVGADRRAEIGRIRAASGQAFRDAAQRLRNLPAMRSIEPGIAEAERALAGFEGLRRKVDADLVKPGVERDPAVVNAVVPALTELIEIAANRPRLTLETLTDAPSPAMTRLVGLRHLTAEMAENAGRERAFLAGLISAHAKLTADGIGLVSGFRGHVELAWETISPVAQRADVSADLGQAIKDVEQNYFRTYGSLRADVIGDGRKGEYRISGTDYMARATSAINAILQLGQAMAADADREAAGLAARSTTNLAVSGGILLASVALALLSFWVAFSRILRPLSALTSAMGELAGGNFSVVLPGLGRKDEIGDMAHAVEVFKVKAEEKARMEAEAKIVQDRIVAEQRKADMHRLAGAFETAVGEIIDTVSSASTELEASAGTLNTTAERAQQLAVVVAAASDEASSNVQSVASATEQLSSSVNEISRRVQDQARMANEAVGQAGRTNDRFGELSRAASRIGDVIALIDQIAGQTNLLALNATIEAARAGEAGRGFAVVASEVKALAEQTAKATGEISQQITGIQAATQDSVSAIRDIGGSIGRLSEIASVIAAAVEEQGAATQEIARNVQKAAQGTQQVSANVGNVEHGATETGSASSQVLSAAQMLSRDSNRLKLEVGKFLDTVRAA
;
A
#
# COMPACT_ATOMS: atom_id res chain seq x y z
N MET A 1 -37.77 -4.51 0.18
CA MET A 1 -36.64 -3.55 0.29
C MET A 1 -35.78 -3.81 1.51
N GLY A 2 -36.32 -3.81 2.74
CA GLY A 2 -35.54 -4.08 3.97
C GLY A 2 -34.72 -5.37 3.94
N VAL A 3 -35.32 -6.50 3.57
CA VAL A 3 -34.63 -7.81 3.45
C VAL A 3 -33.46 -7.79 2.45
N ALA A 4 -33.61 -7.08 1.33
CA ALA A 4 -32.55 -6.97 0.32
C ALA A 4 -31.38 -6.11 0.82
N ALA A 5 -31.67 -5.01 1.52
CA ALA A 5 -30.64 -4.19 2.16
C ALA A 5 -29.88 -4.97 3.26
N THR A 6 -30.59 -5.74 4.09
CA THR A 6 -29.97 -6.61 5.11
C THR A 6 -29.14 -7.74 4.50
N GLY A 7 -29.57 -8.29 3.36
CA GLY A 7 -28.79 -9.26 2.60
C GLY A 7 -27.49 -8.67 2.06
N TYR A 8 -27.53 -7.45 1.53
CA TYR A 8 -26.34 -6.75 1.03
C TYR A 8 -25.34 -6.45 2.16
N THR A 9 -25.81 -5.97 3.31
CA THR A 9 -24.92 -5.72 4.46
C THR A 9 -24.33 -7.00 5.03
N ALA A 10 -25.08 -8.10 5.06
CA ALA A 10 -24.58 -9.41 5.47
C ALA A 10 -23.50 -9.93 4.49
N TYR A 11 -23.71 -9.76 3.18
CA TYR A 11 -22.74 -10.14 2.17
C TYR A 11 -21.43 -9.35 2.31
N GLY A 12 -21.50 -8.03 2.46
CA GLY A 12 -20.32 -7.20 2.69
C GLY A 12 -19.57 -7.61 3.96
N ALA A 13 -20.29 -7.79 5.08
CA ALA A 13 -19.67 -8.23 6.34
C ALA A 13 -19.03 -9.63 6.23
N TYR A 14 -19.61 -10.55 5.46
CA TYR A 14 -18.99 -11.84 5.18
C TYR A 14 -17.66 -11.69 4.42
N HIS A 15 -17.65 -10.84 3.39
CA HIS A 15 -16.46 -10.56 2.59
C HIS A 15 -15.35 -9.92 3.43
N ASP A 16 -15.65 -8.83 4.13
CA ASP A 16 -14.70 -8.12 4.99
C ASP A 16 -14.07 -9.03 6.04
N ARG A 17 -14.86 -9.96 6.59
CA ARG A 17 -14.36 -10.96 7.55
C ARG A 17 -13.40 -11.95 6.88
N GLN A 18 -13.71 -12.43 5.68
CA GLN A 18 -12.82 -13.33 4.95
C GLN A 18 -11.50 -12.64 4.61
N GLU A 19 -11.56 -11.41 4.11
CA GLU A 19 -10.39 -10.61 3.77
C GLU A 19 -9.53 -10.30 4.99
N ALA A 20 -10.14 -9.97 6.13
CA ALA A 20 -9.42 -9.76 7.39
C ALA A 20 -8.67 -11.02 7.85
N HIS A 21 -9.28 -12.20 7.75
CA HIS A 21 -8.60 -13.46 8.10
C HIS A 21 -7.48 -13.81 7.12
N ALA A 22 -7.70 -13.62 5.82
CA ALA A 22 -6.66 -13.82 4.82
C ALA A 22 -5.48 -12.88 5.07
N PHE A 23 -5.75 -11.61 5.38
CA PHE A 23 -4.71 -10.63 5.68
C PHE A 23 -3.81 -11.04 6.85
N VAL A 24 -4.35 -11.58 7.95
CA VAL A 24 -3.52 -12.05 9.08
C VAL A 24 -2.56 -13.16 8.66
N GLU A 25 -3.00 -14.08 7.78
CA GLU A 25 -2.13 -15.11 7.23
C GLU A 25 -0.99 -14.51 6.40
N LEU A 26 -1.32 -13.60 5.49
CA LEU A 26 -0.36 -12.87 4.65
C LEU A 26 0.65 -12.08 5.50
N ASN A 27 0.14 -11.38 6.52
CA ASN A 27 0.93 -10.59 7.46
C ASN A 27 1.94 -11.47 8.21
N GLY A 28 1.51 -12.65 8.66
CA GLY A 28 2.38 -13.63 9.32
C GLY A 28 3.45 -14.23 8.40
N ILE A 29 3.19 -14.37 7.10
CA ILE A 29 4.22 -14.82 6.13
C ILE A 29 5.26 -13.72 5.93
N SER A 30 4.83 -12.46 5.74
CA SER A 30 5.74 -11.31 5.63
C SER A 30 6.65 -11.19 6.86
N GLN A 31 6.10 -11.35 8.07
CA GLN A 31 6.88 -11.37 9.31
C GLN A 31 7.94 -12.49 9.34
N GLN A 32 7.63 -13.69 8.86
CA GLN A 32 8.60 -14.79 8.80
C GLN A 32 9.74 -14.51 7.81
N LEU A 33 9.44 -13.90 6.66
CA LEU A 33 10.46 -13.47 5.70
C LEU A 33 11.36 -12.39 6.28
N LEU A 34 10.79 -11.39 6.98
CA LEU A 34 11.55 -10.37 7.69
C LEU A 34 12.42 -10.96 8.81
N LEU A 35 11.92 -11.95 9.53
CA LEU A 35 12.71 -12.67 10.53
C LEU A 35 13.91 -13.37 9.88
N SER A 36 13.71 -14.03 8.74
CA SER A 36 14.80 -14.67 7.99
C SER A 36 15.83 -13.64 7.52
N ALA A 37 15.39 -12.52 6.93
CA ALA A 37 16.27 -11.42 6.52
C ALA A 37 17.11 -10.89 7.69
N GLY A 38 16.47 -10.61 8.84
CA GLY A 38 17.16 -10.12 10.03
C GLY A 38 18.20 -11.10 10.56
N GLN A 39 17.89 -12.41 10.56
CA GLN A 39 18.84 -13.45 10.97
C GLN A 39 20.00 -13.61 9.98
N TRP A 40 19.76 -13.55 8.67
CA TRP A 40 20.86 -13.53 7.68
C TRP A 40 21.71 -12.25 7.76
N ALA A 41 21.12 -11.10 8.06
CA ALA A 41 21.86 -9.87 8.30
C ALA A 41 22.73 -9.94 9.57
N LEU A 42 22.28 -10.68 10.60
CA LEU A 42 23.08 -11.03 11.77
C LEU A 42 24.23 -11.99 11.40
N GLU A 43 23.95 -13.05 10.65
CA GLU A 43 24.98 -13.96 10.13
C GLU A 43 26.03 -13.20 9.32
N ARG A 44 25.61 -12.26 8.46
CA ARG A 44 26.49 -11.42 7.63
C ARG A 44 27.48 -10.64 8.48
N GLY A 45 26.98 -9.91 9.48
CA GLY A 45 27.85 -9.14 10.37
C GLY A 45 28.76 -10.02 11.23
N MET A 46 28.21 -11.07 11.85
CA MET A 46 28.98 -11.96 12.73
C MET A 46 30.06 -12.74 11.99
N THR A 47 29.73 -13.27 10.82
CA THR A 47 30.66 -14.05 10.00
C THR A 47 31.74 -13.14 9.42
N ASN A 48 31.38 -11.93 8.95
CA ASN A 48 32.36 -10.97 8.46
C ASN A 48 33.36 -10.56 9.56
N ALA A 49 32.86 -10.21 10.75
CA ALA A 49 33.74 -9.89 11.87
C ALA A 49 34.67 -11.06 12.22
N ALA A 50 34.11 -12.28 12.30
CA ALA A 50 34.86 -13.49 12.65
C ALA A 50 35.93 -13.87 11.59
N LEU A 51 35.66 -13.66 10.30
CA LEU A 51 36.63 -13.91 9.23
C LEU A 51 37.74 -12.87 9.17
N ASN A 52 37.55 -11.68 9.75
CA ASN A 52 38.54 -10.61 9.77
C ASN A 52 39.35 -10.53 11.08
N THR A 53 39.09 -11.40 12.07
CA THR A 53 39.94 -11.48 13.27
C THR A 53 41.24 -12.23 12.99
N PRO A 54 42.41 -11.80 13.54
CA PRO A 54 43.68 -12.50 13.32
C PRO A 54 43.69 -13.94 13.86
N GLU A 55 43.01 -14.17 14.98
CA GLU A 55 43.01 -15.45 15.69
C GLU A 55 41.95 -16.42 15.12
N PRO A 56 42.18 -17.75 15.25
CA PRO A 56 41.14 -18.75 15.03
C PRO A 56 39.90 -18.49 15.89
N VAL A 57 38.72 -18.60 15.28
CA VAL A 57 37.45 -18.26 15.93
C VAL A 57 37.07 -19.38 16.90
N GLY A 58 36.79 -19.06 18.16
CA GLY A 58 36.43 -20.05 19.20
C GLY A 58 35.14 -20.85 18.93
N ALA A 59 35.00 -22.01 19.59
CA ALA A 59 33.88 -22.92 19.39
C ALA A 59 32.51 -22.30 19.71
N ASP A 60 32.41 -21.51 20.79
CA ASP A 60 31.16 -20.87 21.20
C ASP A 60 30.62 -19.90 20.14
N ARG A 61 31.52 -19.13 19.51
CA ARG A 61 31.16 -18.19 18.45
C ARG A 61 30.72 -18.91 17.17
N ARG A 62 31.37 -20.02 16.81
CA ARG A 62 30.92 -20.87 15.70
C ARG A 62 29.54 -21.49 15.99
N ALA A 63 29.28 -21.90 17.23
CA ALA A 63 27.98 -22.42 17.66
C ALA A 63 26.88 -21.34 17.61
N GLU A 64 27.19 -20.09 17.95
CA GLU A 64 26.28 -18.95 17.80
C GLU A 64 25.91 -18.69 16.33
N ILE A 65 26.89 -18.66 15.42
CA ILE A 65 26.66 -18.56 13.98
C ILE A 65 25.77 -19.73 13.49
N GLY A 66 26.04 -20.95 13.96
CA GLY A 66 25.23 -22.13 13.66
C GLY A 66 23.75 -21.99 14.07
N ARG A 67 23.49 -21.43 15.26
CA ARG A 67 22.12 -21.16 15.74
C ARG A 67 21.38 -20.16 14.86
N ILE A 68 22.04 -19.08 14.45
CA ILE A 68 21.46 -18.05 13.56
C ILE A 68 21.14 -18.64 12.17
N ARG A 69 22.04 -19.48 11.64
CA ARG A 69 21.82 -20.20 10.37
C ARG A 69 20.62 -21.14 10.43
N ALA A 70 20.47 -21.88 11.52
CA ALA A 70 19.32 -22.78 11.71
C ALA A 70 18.00 -21.99 11.80
N ALA A 71 17.99 -20.90 12.58
CA ALA A 71 16.81 -20.07 12.75
C ALA A 71 16.36 -19.39 11.45
N SER A 72 17.30 -18.78 10.70
CA SER A 72 17.00 -18.16 9.40
C SER A 72 16.47 -19.17 8.38
N GLY A 73 17.16 -20.31 8.22
CA GLY A 73 16.73 -21.34 7.27
C GLY A 73 15.37 -21.93 7.59
N GLN A 74 15.03 -22.09 8.87
CA GLN A 74 13.70 -22.58 9.27
C GLN A 74 12.61 -21.56 8.97
N ALA A 75 12.80 -20.30 9.37
CA ALA A 75 11.83 -19.23 9.12
C ALA A 75 11.53 -19.06 7.62
N PHE A 76 12.57 -19.13 6.77
CA PHE A 76 12.40 -19.09 5.33
C PHE A 76 11.62 -20.30 4.78
N ARG A 77 11.96 -21.52 5.18
CA ARG A 77 11.25 -22.73 4.69
C ARG A 77 9.78 -22.72 5.08
N ASP A 78 9.48 -22.30 6.31
CA ASP A 78 8.10 -22.17 6.78
C ASP A 78 7.34 -21.12 5.96
N ALA A 79 7.96 -19.96 5.69
CA ALA A 79 7.36 -18.92 4.86
C ALA A 79 7.16 -19.38 3.40
N ALA A 80 8.15 -20.04 2.80
CA ALA A 80 8.10 -20.55 1.43
C ALA A 80 6.97 -21.59 1.26
N GLN A 81 6.82 -22.50 2.22
CA GLN A 81 5.73 -23.47 2.22
C GLN A 81 4.36 -22.78 2.31
N ARG A 82 4.21 -21.78 3.18
CA ARG A 82 2.96 -21.04 3.33
C ARG A 82 2.63 -20.20 2.09
N LEU A 83 3.63 -19.57 1.46
CA LEU A 83 3.48 -18.84 0.20
C LEU A 83 2.87 -19.73 -0.89
N ARG A 84 3.33 -20.97 -1.03
CA ARG A 84 2.81 -21.93 -2.02
C ARG A 84 1.34 -22.29 -1.83
N ASN A 85 0.85 -22.22 -0.60
CA ASN A 85 -0.54 -22.55 -0.28
C ASN A 85 -1.50 -21.41 -0.63
N LEU A 86 -1.01 -20.20 -0.90
CA LEU A 86 -1.84 -19.04 -1.24
C LEU A 86 -2.27 -19.09 -2.72
N PRO A 87 -3.58 -19.04 -3.02
CA PRO A 87 -4.07 -19.02 -4.40
C PRO A 87 -3.52 -17.86 -5.23
N ALA A 88 -3.38 -16.67 -4.63
CA ALA A 88 -2.82 -15.47 -5.27
C ALA A 88 -1.35 -15.63 -5.68
N MET A 89 -0.64 -16.61 -5.11
CA MET A 89 0.80 -16.82 -5.29
C MET A 89 1.17 -17.93 -6.26
N ARG A 90 0.19 -18.53 -6.94
CA ARG A 90 0.45 -19.58 -7.94
C ARG A 90 1.34 -19.10 -9.09
N SER A 91 1.24 -17.83 -9.47
CA SER A 91 2.05 -17.24 -10.55
C SER A 91 3.51 -16.99 -10.17
N ILE A 92 3.85 -17.03 -8.87
CA ILE A 92 5.17 -16.66 -8.36
C ILE A 92 6.03 -17.86 -7.92
N GLU A 93 5.55 -19.10 -8.15
CA GLU A 93 6.31 -20.32 -7.86
C GLU A 93 7.75 -20.30 -8.42
N PRO A 94 8.02 -19.82 -9.65
CA PRO A 94 9.39 -19.71 -10.15
C PRO A 94 10.31 -18.87 -9.24
N GLY A 95 9.77 -17.80 -8.63
CA GLY A 95 10.50 -16.95 -7.70
C GLY A 95 10.75 -17.63 -6.35
N ILE A 96 9.79 -18.42 -5.85
CA ILE A 96 9.99 -19.24 -4.63
C ILE A 96 11.08 -20.29 -4.87
N ALA A 97 11.06 -20.96 -6.03
CA ALA A 97 12.09 -21.93 -6.41
C ALA A 97 13.47 -21.28 -6.65
N GLU A 98 13.52 -20.02 -7.09
CA GLU A 98 14.76 -19.23 -7.15
C GLU A 98 15.30 -18.95 -5.75
N ALA A 99 14.46 -18.51 -4.82
CA ALA A 99 14.82 -18.27 -3.43
C ALA A 99 15.38 -19.52 -2.73
N GLU A 100 14.76 -20.68 -2.93
CA GLU A 100 15.25 -21.97 -2.40
C GLU A 100 16.61 -22.36 -3.01
N ARG A 101 16.79 -22.14 -4.32
CA ARG A 101 18.07 -22.40 -5.00
C ARG A 101 19.17 -21.45 -4.50
N ALA A 102 18.85 -20.18 -4.24
CA ALA A 102 19.80 -19.22 -3.69
C ALA A 102 20.28 -19.68 -2.29
N LEU A 103 19.36 -20.12 -1.43
CA LEU A 103 19.70 -20.65 -0.11
C LEU A 103 20.57 -21.92 -0.21
N ALA A 104 20.19 -22.87 -1.07
CA ALA A 104 20.96 -24.10 -1.27
C ALA A 104 22.37 -23.82 -1.86
N GLY A 105 22.47 -22.88 -2.80
CA GLY A 105 23.74 -22.45 -3.37
C GLY A 105 24.68 -21.83 -2.32
N PHE A 106 24.11 -21.09 -1.37
CA PHE A 106 24.87 -20.47 -0.29
C PHE A 106 25.44 -21.48 0.73
N GLU A 107 24.83 -22.66 0.90
CA GLU A 107 25.37 -23.72 1.78
C GLU A 107 26.77 -24.21 1.35
N GLY A 108 27.06 -24.16 0.05
CA GLY A 108 28.41 -24.44 -0.46
C GLY A 108 29.45 -23.46 0.07
N LEU A 109 29.13 -22.16 0.09
CA LEU A 109 30.00 -21.12 0.63
C LEU A 109 30.11 -21.22 2.15
N ARG A 110 29.02 -21.51 2.87
CA ARG A 110 29.05 -21.73 4.34
C ARG A 110 30.06 -22.78 4.76
N ARG A 111 30.17 -23.91 4.04
CA ARG A 111 31.17 -24.96 4.34
C ARG A 111 32.60 -24.45 4.21
N LYS A 112 32.89 -23.63 3.20
CA LYS A 112 34.21 -23.01 3.02
C LYS A 112 34.51 -22.00 4.13
N VAL A 113 33.52 -21.17 4.48
CA VAL A 113 33.59 -20.26 5.61
C VAL A 113 33.92 -21.02 6.89
N ASP A 114 33.23 -22.10 7.19
CA ASP A 114 33.45 -22.88 8.43
C ASP A 114 34.85 -23.49 8.49
N ALA A 115 35.39 -23.91 7.35
CA ALA A 115 36.77 -24.38 7.24
C ALA A 115 37.81 -23.26 7.46
N ASP A 116 37.49 -22.01 7.10
CA ASP A 116 38.38 -20.86 7.30
C ASP A 116 38.27 -20.24 8.70
N LEU A 117 37.10 -20.33 9.35
CA LEU A 117 36.89 -19.82 10.71
C LEU A 117 37.82 -20.49 11.74
N VAL A 118 38.26 -21.72 11.50
CA VAL A 118 39.19 -22.45 12.40
C VAL A 118 40.67 -22.17 12.12
N LYS A 119 40.99 -21.42 11.07
CA LYS A 119 42.36 -21.07 10.68
C LYS A 119 42.80 -19.72 11.24
N PRO A 120 44.11 -19.50 11.43
CA PRO A 120 44.66 -18.15 11.59
C PRO A 120 44.28 -17.26 10.40
N GLY A 121 44.10 -15.95 10.63
CA GLY A 121 43.61 -15.01 9.62
C GLY A 121 44.45 -14.99 8.33
N VAL A 122 45.77 -15.20 8.44
CA VAL A 122 46.71 -15.23 7.29
C VAL A 122 46.59 -16.47 6.40
N GLU A 123 45.93 -17.53 6.87
CA GLU A 123 45.75 -18.81 6.16
C GLU A 123 44.34 -18.97 5.56
N ARG A 124 43.47 -17.96 5.72
CA ARG A 124 42.10 -17.97 5.18
C ARG A 124 42.13 -17.67 3.69
N ASP A 125 41.21 -18.25 2.93
CA ASP A 125 41.09 -18.01 1.51
C ASP A 125 40.51 -16.60 1.27
N PRO A 126 41.26 -15.67 0.63
CA PRO A 126 40.77 -14.32 0.37
C PRO A 126 39.50 -14.31 -0.48
N ALA A 127 39.30 -15.29 -1.36
CA ALA A 127 38.09 -15.40 -2.16
C ALA A 127 36.87 -15.70 -1.28
N VAL A 128 37.02 -16.51 -0.22
CA VAL A 128 35.94 -16.82 0.73
C VAL A 128 35.61 -15.60 1.58
N VAL A 129 36.64 -14.92 2.11
CA VAL A 129 36.48 -13.71 2.93
C VAL A 129 35.75 -12.62 2.14
N ASN A 130 36.14 -12.39 0.89
CA ASN A 130 35.54 -11.34 0.05
C ASN A 130 34.14 -11.71 -0.47
N ALA A 131 33.82 -13.00 -0.62
CA ALA A 131 32.53 -13.43 -1.17
C ALA A 131 31.38 -13.45 -0.15
N VAL A 132 31.66 -13.59 1.15
CA VAL A 132 30.60 -13.86 2.15
C VAL A 132 29.59 -12.73 2.31
N VAL A 133 30.05 -11.47 2.34
CA VAL A 133 29.18 -10.30 2.54
C VAL A 133 28.30 -10.05 1.31
N PRO A 134 28.83 -10.02 0.06
CA PRO A 134 28.01 -9.95 -1.13
C PRO A 134 26.99 -11.10 -1.23
N ALA A 135 27.42 -12.34 -1.00
CA ALA A 135 26.55 -13.51 -1.13
C ALA A 135 25.40 -13.53 -0.11
N LEU A 136 25.65 -13.13 1.15
CA LEU A 136 24.56 -13.00 2.14
C LEU A 136 23.62 -11.84 1.82
N THR A 137 24.15 -10.76 1.26
CA THR A 137 23.33 -9.61 0.83
C THR A 137 22.40 -10.00 -0.32
N GLU A 138 22.92 -10.74 -1.30
CA GLU A 138 22.13 -11.29 -2.40
C GLU A 138 21.12 -12.32 -1.91
N LEU A 139 21.47 -13.17 -0.94
CA LEU A 139 20.54 -14.13 -0.35
C LEU A 139 19.36 -13.42 0.36
N ILE A 140 19.63 -12.37 1.14
CA ILE A 140 18.57 -11.58 1.81
C ILE A 140 17.62 -11.00 0.75
N GLU A 141 18.18 -10.49 -0.35
CA GLU A 141 17.40 -9.88 -1.41
C GLU A 141 16.50 -10.90 -2.12
N ILE A 142 17.09 -12.00 -2.60
CA ILE A 142 16.39 -13.03 -3.39
C ILE A 142 15.42 -13.84 -2.53
N ALA A 143 15.83 -14.24 -1.32
CA ALA A 143 15.09 -15.20 -0.52
C ALA A 143 14.16 -14.59 0.54
N ALA A 144 14.30 -13.31 0.88
CA ALA A 144 13.40 -12.65 1.83
C ALA A 144 12.71 -11.41 1.24
N ASN A 145 13.47 -10.44 0.72
CA ASN A 145 12.90 -9.16 0.29
C ASN A 145 11.99 -9.30 -0.92
N ARG A 146 12.45 -9.94 -2.01
CA ARG A 146 11.65 -10.09 -3.22
C ARG A 146 10.34 -10.85 -2.96
N PRO A 147 10.32 -12.06 -2.35
CA PRO A 147 9.08 -12.76 -2.07
C PRO A 147 8.13 -11.97 -1.17
N ARG A 148 8.66 -11.23 -0.18
CA ARG A 148 7.86 -10.38 0.71
C ARG A 148 7.22 -9.22 -0.05
N LEU A 149 8.00 -8.49 -0.85
CA LEU A 149 7.50 -7.36 -1.62
C LEU A 149 6.48 -7.81 -2.67
N THR A 150 6.73 -8.95 -3.33
CA THR A 150 5.75 -9.56 -4.23
C THR A 150 4.47 -9.91 -3.50
N LEU A 151 4.55 -10.49 -2.29
CA LEU A 151 3.39 -10.74 -1.44
C LEU A 151 2.62 -9.48 -1.11
N GLU A 152 3.29 -8.46 -0.58
CA GLU A 152 2.64 -7.21 -0.19
C GLU A 152 2.11 -6.40 -1.38
N THR A 153 2.62 -6.64 -2.59
CA THR A 153 2.17 -5.98 -3.83
C THR A 153 0.99 -6.69 -4.49
N LEU A 154 0.98 -8.03 -4.48
CA LEU A 154 -0.07 -8.83 -5.14
C LEU A 154 -1.32 -9.01 -4.27
N THR A 155 -1.28 -8.57 -3.01
CA THR A 155 -2.41 -8.68 -2.08
C THR A 155 -2.78 -7.33 -1.51
N ASP A 156 -4.07 -7.00 -1.57
CA ASP A 156 -4.59 -5.76 -1.02
C ASP A 156 -4.84 -5.88 0.49
N ALA A 157 -4.53 -4.80 1.22
CA ALA A 157 -4.89 -4.69 2.62
C ALA A 157 -6.40 -4.36 2.74
N PRO A 158 -7.17 -5.03 3.61
CA PRO A 158 -8.61 -4.80 3.75
C PRO A 158 -9.02 -3.39 4.19
N SER A 159 -8.09 -2.61 4.75
CA SER A 159 -8.38 -1.23 5.17
C SER A 159 -7.21 -0.28 4.89
N PRO A 160 -7.48 1.03 4.69
CA PRO A 160 -6.43 2.04 4.52
C PRO A 160 -5.46 2.13 5.71
N ALA A 161 -5.91 1.79 6.92
CA ALA A 161 -5.05 1.74 8.09
C ALA A 161 -4.03 0.60 7.99
N MET A 162 -4.47 -0.60 7.58
CA MET A 162 -3.58 -1.72 7.34
C MET A 162 -2.60 -1.42 6.20
N THR A 163 -3.04 -0.81 5.09
CA THR A 163 -2.16 -0.40 3.99
C THR A 163 -1.03 0.52 4.45
N ARG A 164 -1.35 1.51 5.30
CA ARG A 164 -0.33 2.40 5.89
C ARG A 164 0.66 1.63 6.76
N LEU A 165 0.18 0.74 7.62
CA LEU A 165 1.05 -0.05 8.50
C LEU A 165 1.98 -0.98 7.71
N VAL A 166 1.50 -1.60 6.63
CA VAL A 166 2.32 -2.40 5.71
C VAL A 166 3.40 -1.53 5.04
N GLY A 167 3.03 -0.34 4.56
CA GLY A 167 3.99 0.61 3.97
C GLY A 167 5.06 1.07 4.96
N LEU A 168 4.67 1.43 6.19
CA LEU A 168 5.62 1.82 7.24
C LEU A 168 6.53 0.66 7.67
N ARG A 169 6.01 -0.58 7.66
CA ARG A 169 6.81 -1.78 7.92
C ARG A 169 7.85 -2.00 6.84
N HIS A 170 7.51 -1.77 5.56
CA HIS A 170 8.49 -1.83 4.48
C HIS A 170 9.65 -0.85 4.72
N LEU A 171 9.35 0.40 5.06
CA LEU A 171 10.38 1.40 5.41
C LEU A 171 11.23 0.96 6.61
N THR A 172 10.61 0.35 7.61
CA THR A 172 11.32 -0.18 8.79
C THR A 172 12.25 -1.34 8.40
N ALA A 173 11.86 -2.18 7.45
CA ALA A 173 12.71 -3.24 6.91
C ALA A 173 13.91 -2.67 6.13
N GLU A 174 13.70 -1.63 5.33
CA GLU A 174 14.78 -0.89 4.64
C GLU A 174 15.77 -0.27 5.63
N MET A 175 15.27 0.31 6.72
CA MET A 175 16.13 0.81 7.80
C MET A 175 16.97 -0.32 8.41
N ALA A 176 16.36 -1.45 8.74
CA ALA A 176 17.05 -2.57 9.36
C ALA A 176 18.13 -3.18 8.45
N GLU A 177 17.85 -3.31 7.15
CA GLU A 177 18.81 -3.86 6.18
C GLU A 177 20.01 -2.93 5.98
N ASN A 178 19.77 -1.63 5.78
CA ASN A 178 20.85 -0.66 5.59
C ASN A 178 21.68 -0.47 6.87
N ALA A 179 21.03 -0.44 8.04
CA ALA A 179 21.73 -0.47 9.32
C ALA A 179 22.57 -1.73 9.50
N GLY A 180 22.06 -2.88 9.05
CA GLY A 180 22.76 -4.16 9.05
C GLY A 180 24.00 -4.17 8.15
N ARG A 181 23.93 -3.53 6.97
CA ARG A 181 25.07 -3.35 6.05
C ARG A 181 26.14 -2.43 6.63
N GLU A 182 25.74 -1.29 7.20
CA GLU A 182 26.63 -0.37 7.91
C GLU A 182 27.38 -1.11 9.03
N ARG A 183 26.63 -1.81 9.89
CA ARG A 183 27.18 -2.60 11.00
C ARG A 183 28.21 -3.61 10.49
N ALA A 184 27.89 -4.39 9.45
CA ALA A 184 28.79 -5.42 8.93
C ALA A 184 30.09 -4.82 8.37
N PHE A 185 29.99 -3.70 7.65
CA PHE A 185 31.13 -2.99 7.09
C PHE A 185 32.05 -2.42 8.18
N LEU A 186 31.49 -1.66 9.11
CA LEU A 186 32.27 -1.05 10.20
C LEU A 186 32.88 -2.10 11.13
N ALA A 187 32.16 -3.18 11.44
CA ALA A 187 32.72 -4.29 12.23
C ALA A 187 33.92 -4.97 11.58
N GLY A 188 33.89 -5.12 10.25
CA GLY A 188 35.02 -5.65 9.48
C GLY A 188 36.24 -4.74 9.58
N LEU A 189 36.05 -3.43 9.37
CA LEU A 189 37.13 -2.44 9.49
C LEU A 189 37.74 -2.41 10.90
N ILE A 190 36.91 -2.42 11.93
CA ILE A 190 37.35 -2.45 13.33
C ILE A 190 38.18 -3.71 13.61
N SER A 191 37.69 -4.88 13.19
CA SER A 191 38.37 -6.16 13.44
C SER A 191 39.73 -6.21 12.73
N ALA A 192 39.81 -5.66 11.52
CA ALA A 192 41.03 -5.59 10.72
C ALA A 192 41.98 -4.44 11.12
N HIS A 193 41.59 -3.55 12.04
CA HIS A 193 42.32 -2.30 12.35
C HIS A 193 42.62 -1.47 11.08
N ALA A 194 41.68 -1.49 10.12
CA ALA A 194 41.84 -0.85 8.83
C ALA A 194 41.36 0.62 8.87
N LYS A 195 41.96 1.46 8.03
CA LYS A 195 41.51 2.86 7.88
C LYS A 195 40.22 2.92 7.07
N LEU A 196 39.31 3.81 7.48
CA LEU A 196 38.12 4.17 6.72
C LEU A 196 38.51 5.08 5.55
N THR A 197 38.45 4.54 4.34
CA THR A 197 38.78 5.25 3.08
C THR A 197 37.66 6.20 2.65
N ALA A 198 37.95 7.08 1.68
CA ALA A 198 36.93 7.95 1.09
C ALA A 198 35.74 7.16 0.50
N ASP A 199 36.02 6.07 -0.21
CA ASP A 199 34.98 5.17 -0.73
C ASP A 199 34.17 4.52 0.40
N GLY A 200 34.83 4.12 1.49
CA GLY A 200 34.17 3.60 2.68
C GLY A 200 33.24 4.63 3.34
N ILE A 201 33.64 5.91 3.38
CA ILE A 201 32.78 7.00 3.85
C ILE A 201 31.56 7.14 2.95
N GLY A 202 31.75 7.12 1.62
CA GLY A 202 30.65 7.18 0.65
C GLY A 202 29.65 6.03 0.85
N LEU A 203 30.16 4.81 1.05
CA LEU A 203 29.33 3.62 1.29
C LEU A 203 28.52 3.72 2.59
N VAL A 204 29.16 4.09 3.70
CA VAL A 204 28.49 4.29 5.00
C VAL A 204 27.45 5.42 4.91
N SER A 205 27.78 6.51 4.23
CA SER A 205 26.87 7.64 4.04
C SER A 205 25.64 7.24 3.21
N GLY A 206 25.83 6.41 2.17
CA GLY A 206 24.74 5.84 1.39
C GLY A 206 23.78 5.01 2.24
N PHE A 207 24.30 4.06 3.02
CA PHE A 207 23.46 3.27 3.94
C PHE A 207 22.71 4.15 4.94
N ARG A 208 23.38 5.15 5.50
CA ARG A 208 22.76 6.08 6.45
C ARG A 208 21.67 6.93 5.82
N GLY A 209 21.87 7.42 4.60
CA GLY A 209 20.86 8.21 3.89
C GLY A 209 19.55 7.45 3.72
N HIS A 210 19.61 6.14 3.40
CA HIS A 210 18.41 5.29 3.35
C HIS A 210 17.73 5.16 4.70
N VAL A 211 18.49 4.98 5.79
CA VAL A 211 17.93 4.86 7.15
C VAL A 211 17.28 6.17 7.61
N GLU A 212 17.94 7.30 7.36
CA GLU A 212 17.46 8.63 7.76
C GLU A 212 16.20 9.02 6.98
N LEU A 213 16.15 8.79 5.67
CA LEU A 213 14.97 9.03 4.84
C LEU A 213 13.74 8.24 5.32
N ALA A 214 13.92 6.95 5.58
CA ALA A 214 12.84 6.11 6.09
C ALA A 214 12.38 6.58 7.49
N TRP A 215 13.31 7.00 8.35
CA TRP A 215 12.99 7.49 9.69
C TRP A 215 12.27 8.84 9.70
N GLU A 216 12.61 9.76 8.80
CA GLU A 216 11.89 11.03 8.62
C GLU A 216 10.42 10.80 8.25
N THR A 217 10.12 9.70 7.58
CA THR A 217 8.75 9.30 7.25
C THR A 217 8.04 8.63 8.45
N ILE A 218 8.75 7.81 9.23
CA ILE A 218 8.17 7.03 10.33
C ILE A 218 8.01 7.85 11.61
N SER A 219 9.00 8.67 11.99
CA SER A 219 9.01 9.36 13.29
C SER A 219 7.79 10.26 13.56
N PRO A 220 7.18 10.97 12.58
CA PRO A 220 5.99 11.77 12.82
C PRO A 220 4.75 10.94 13.18
N VAL A 221 4.75 9.63 12.86
CA VAL A 221 3.64 8.72 13.18
C VAL A 221 3.34 8.71 14.67
N ALA A 222 4.36 8.84 15.54
CA ALA A 222 4.19 8.86 17.00
C ALA A 222 3.31 10.03 17.51
N GLN A 223 3.06 11.06 16.70
CA GLN A 223 2.21 12.19 17.06
C GLN A 223 0.73 11.97 16.73
N ARG A 224 0.39 10.90 16.01
CA ARG A 224 -1.00 10.63 15.63
C ARG A 224 -1.78 10.08 16.83
N ALA A 225 -3.05 10.50 16.94
CA ALA A 225 -3.94 10.07 18.01
C ALA A 225 -4.38 8.60 17.90
N ASP A 226 -4.26 7.99 16.72
CA ASP A 226 -4.67 6.61 16.43
C ASP A 226 -3.56 5.57 16.63
N VAL A 227 -2.37 5.97 17.08
CA VAL A 227 -1.24 5.06 17.29
C VAL A 227 -1.35 4.31 18.61
N SER A 228 -1.09 3.00 18.58
CA SER A 228 -1.10 2.17 19.79
C SER A 228 0.05 2.55 20.74
N ALA A 229 -0.13 2.28 22.03
CA ALA A 229 0.91 2.53 23.04
C ALA A 229 2.21 1.76 22.72
N ASP A 230 2.10 0.51 22.26
CA ASP A 230 3.25 -0.33 21.90
C ASP A 230 4.01 0.23 20.70
N LEU A 231 3.30 0.65 19.64
CA LEU A 231 3.91 1.25 18.46
C LEU A 231 4.56 2.60 18.81
N GLY A 232 3.89 3.43 19.60
CA GLY A 232 4.44 4.70 20.09
C GLY A 232 5.70 4.49 20.94
N GLN A 233 5.75 3.46 21.77
CA GLN A 233 6.94 3.11 22.55
C GLN A 233 8.07 2.60 21.65
N ALA A 234 7.77 1.73 20.68
CA ALA A 234 8.77 1.20 19.75
C ALA A 234 9.43 2.32 18.92
N ILE A 235 8.68 3.36 18.52
CA ILE A 235 9.23 4.55 17.86
C ILE A 235 10.21 5.27 18.80
N LYS A 236 9.82 5.51 20.07
CA LYS A 236 10.72 6.14 21.06
C LYS A 236 11.98 5.32 21.30
N ASP A 237 11.86 4.00 21.34
CA ASP A 237 12.99 3.10 21.53
C ASP A 237 13.97 3.16 20.35
N VAL A 238 13.48 3.28 19.11
CA VAL A 238 14.35 3.52 17.93
C VAL A 238 15.06 4.87 18.05
N GLU A 239 14.35 5.95 18.41
CA GLU A 239 14.97 7.26 18.58
C GLU A 239 16.09 7.22 19.64
N GLN A 240 15.81 6.63 20.80
CA GLN A 240 16.73 6.60 21.93
C GLN A 240 17.90 5.62 21.71
N ASN A 241 17.63 4.41 21.22
CA ASN A 241 18.64 3.36 21.15
C ASN A 241 19.44 3.45 19.85
N TYR A 242 18.79 3.67 18.70
CA TYR A 242 19.45 3.70 17.40
C TYR A 242 20.03 5.07 17.07
N PHE A 243 19.23 6.13 17.12
CA PHE A 243 19.67 7.46 16.68
C PHE A 243 20.53 8.19 17.72
N ARG A 244 20.22 8.05 19.01
CA ARG A 244 20.99 8.72 20.08
C ARG A 244 22.14 7.86 20.59
N THR A 245 21.84 6.76 21.28
CA THR A 245 22.85 5.96 21.99
C THR A 245 23.86 5.34 21.02
N TYR A 246 23.37 4.59 20.02
CA TYR A 246 24.23 4.02 18.98
C TYR A 246 24.76 5.08 18.02
N GLY A 247 24.00 6.12 17.71
CA GLY A 247 24.45 7.25 16.89
C GLY A 247 25.73 7.91 17.43
N SER A 248 25.82 8.11 18.74
CA SER A 248 27.05 8.63 19.38
C SER A 248 28.22 7.67 19.22
N LEU A 249 28.04 6.38 19.53
CA LEU A 249 29.08 5.36 19.35
C LEU A 249 29.58 5.30 17.90
N ARG A 250 28.64 5.36 16.94
CA ARG A 250 28.94 5.35 15.51
C ARG A 250 29.77 6.56 15.10
N ALA A 251 29.46 7.75 15.63
CA ALA A 251 30.25 8.95 15.36
C ALA A 251 31.71 8.79 15.85
N ASP A 252 31.90 8.22 17.04
CA ASP A 252 33.24 7.92 17.57
C ASP A 252 33.99 6.92 16.68
N VAL A 253 33.33 5.82 16.29
CA VAL A 253 33.91 4.79 15.40
C VAL A 253 34.32 5.37 14.04
N ILE A 254 33.48 6.23 13.44
CA ILE A 254 33.81 6.89 12.16
C ILE A 254 35.00 7.85 12.34
N GLY A 255 35.05 8.58 13.46
CA GLY A 255 36.17 9.45 13.81
C GLY A 255 37.49 8.70 13.96
N ASP A 256 37.47 7.60 14.71
CA ASP A 256 38.61 6.70 14.94
C ASP A 256 39.07 6.02 13.63
N GLY A 257 38.12 5.70 12.75
CA GLY A 257 38.39 5.08 11.45
C GLY A 257 39.32 5.89 10.55
N ARG A 258 39.43 7.22 10.72
CA ARG A 258 40.40 8.04 9.98
C ARG A 258 41.85 7.62 10.24
N LYS A 259 42.13 7.11 11.45
CA LYS A 259 43.46 6.65 11.87
C LYS A 259 43.61 5.13 11.74
N GLY A 260 42.50 4.38 11.76
CA GLY A 260 42.50 2.92 11.86
C GLY A 260 42.73 2.43 13.31
N GLU A 261 42.66 3.35 14.28
CA GLU A 261 42.90 3.09 15.71
C GLU A 261 41.57 3.15 16.45
N TYR A 262 40.88 2.02 16.54
CA TYR A 262 39.55 1.93 17.15
C TYR A 262 39.63 1.67 18.65
N ARG A 263 38.87 2.43 19.45
CA ARG A 263 38.78 2.23 20.92
C ARG A 263 37.89 1.07 21.36
N ILE A 264 37.12 0.51 20.44
CA ILE A 264 36.14 -0.56 20.68
C ILE A 264 36.55 -1.81 19.89
N SER A 265 36.35 -2.99 20.48
CA SER A 265 36.55 -4.25 19.76
C SER A 265 35.46 -4.44 18.70
N GLY A 266 35.77 -5.17 17.61
CA GLY A 266 34.77 -5.49 16.59
C GLY A 266 33.58 -6.25 17.17
N THR A 267 33.81 -7.11 18.16
CA THR A 267 32.76 -7.89 18.85
C THR A 267 31.86 -6.99 19.70
N ASP A 268 32.41 -6.06 20.48
CA ASP A 268 31.61 -5.14 21.30
C ASP A 268 30.81 -4.16 20.44
N TYR A 269 31.43 -3.66 19.37
CA TYR A 269 30.75 -2.82 18.39
C TYR A 269 29.57 -3.58 17.75
N MET A 270 29.79 -4.82 17.31
CA MET A 270 28.74 -5.69 16.79
C MET A 270 27.60 -5.89 17.78
N ALA A 271 27.89 -6.13 19.07
CA ALA A 271 26.88 -6.32 20.10
C ALA A 271 26.03 -5.05 20.29
N ARG A 272 26.66 -3.87 20.38
CA ARG A 272 25.96 -2.58 20.55
C ARG A 272 25.14 -2.20 19.32
N ALA A 273 25.69 -2.36 18.13
CA ALA A 273 24.98 -2.13 16.87
C ALA A 273 23.80 -3.10 16.71
N THR A 274 23.96 -4.36 17.12
CA THR A 274 22.86 -5.35 17.12
C THR A 274 21.74 -4.95 18.07
N SER A 275 22.07 -4.52 19.29
CA SER A 275 21.07 -4.03 20.24
C SER A 275 20.28 -2.85 19.68
N ALA A 276 20.94 -1.95 18.96
CA ALA A 276 20.31 -0.79 18.33
C ALA A 276 19.40 -1.18 17.15
N ILE A 277 19.85 -2.08 16.28
CA ILE A 277 19.05 -2.60 15.15
C ILE A 277 17.85 -3.40 15.66
N ASN A 278 17.96 -4.10 16.80
CA ASN A 278 16.83 -4.80 17.39
C ASN A 278 15.66 -3.86 17.73
N ALA A 279 15.93 -2.60 18.10
CA ALA A 279 14.85 -1.62 18.29
C ALA A 279 14.10 -1.35 16.98
N ILE A 280 14.81 -1.27 15.84
CA ILE A 280 14.19 -1.13 14.50
C ILE A 280 13.36 -2.38 14.15
N LEU A 281 13.89 -3.57 14.42
CA LEU A 281 13.16 -4.82 14.17
C LEU A 281 11.90 -4.93 15.05
N GLN A 282 11.97 -4.52 16.32
CA GLN A 282 10.84 -4.46 17.24
C GLN A 282 9.78 -3.45 16.77
N LEU A 283 10.19 -2.32 16.20
CA LEU A 283 9.26 -1.38 15.56
C LEU A 283 8.49 -2.04 14.42
N GLY A 284 9.16 -2.80 13.55
CA GLY A 284 8.50 -3.56 12.48
C GLY A 284 7.52 -4.61 13.01
N GLN A 285 7.85 -5.26 14.14
CA GLN A 285 6.95 -6.20 14.83
C GLN A 285 5.74 -5.49 15.44
N ALA A 286 5.92 -4.31 16.05
CA ALA A 286 4.83 -3.52 16.60
C ALA A 286 3.86 -3.05 15.50
N MET A 287 4.37 -2.59 14.35
CA MET A 287 3.54 -2.22 13.20
C MET A 287 2.74 -3.42 12.67
N ALA A 288 3.37 -4.59 12.60
CA ALA A 288 2.69 -5.79 12.14
C ALA A 288 1.63 -6.29 13.16
N ALA A 289 1.89 -6.18 14.46
CA ALA A 289 0.92 -6.49 15.51
C ALA A 289 -0.27 -5.52 15.48
N ASP A 290 -0.04 -4.23 15.21
CA ASP A 290 -1.13 -3.26 15.01
C ASP A 290 -1.95 -3.58 13.76
N ALA A 291 -1.31 -4.05 12.69
CA ALA A 291 -2.04 -4.48 11.49
C ALA A 291 -2.92 -5.71 11.78
N ASP A 292 -2.43 -6.68 12.57
CA ASP A 292 -3.22 -7.83 13.02
C ASP A 292 -4.38 -7.41 13.94
N ARG A 293 -4.18 -6.43 14.82
CA ARG A 293 -5.25 -5.88 15.69
C ARG A 293 -6.34 -5.21 14.87
N GLU A 294 -5.95 -4.41 13.87
CA GLU A 294 -6.90 -3.76 12.96
C GLU A 294 -7.70 -4.82 12.18
N ALA A 295 -7.03 -5.87 11.69
CA ALA A 295 -7.68 -6.99 11.00
C ALA A 295 -8.65 -7.75 11.93
N ALA A 296 -8.23 -8.04 13.15
CA ALA A 296 -9.10 -8.66 14.15
C ALA A 296 -10.31 -7.77 14.49
N GLY A 297 -10.10 -6.45 14.59
CA GLY A 297 -11.16 -5.46 14.80
C GLY A 297 -12.17 -5.43 13.66
N LEU A 298 -11.71 -5.47 12.41
CA LEU A 298 -12.56 -5.59 11.23
C LEU A 298 -13.36 -6.89 11.26
N ALA A 299 -12.70 -8.04 11.48
CA ALA A 299 -13.35 -9.34 11.57
C ALA A 299 -14.41 -9.41 12.69
N ALA A 300 -14.17 -8.76 13.84
CA ALA A 300 -15.11 -8.71 14.95
C ALA A 300 -16.33 -7.83 14.64
N ARG A 301 -16.12 -6.64 14.05
CA ARG A 301 -17.22 -5.76 13.59
C ARG A 301 -18.06 -6.47 12.54
N SER A 302 -17.42 -7.13 11.58
CA SER A 302 -18.08 -7.90 10.53
C SER A 302 -18.85 -9.11 11.07
N THR A 303 -18.32 -9.81 12.07
CA THR A 303 -19.05 -10.89 12.75
C THR A 303 -20.29 -10.37 13.49
N THR A 304 -20.18 -9.21 14.14
CA THR A 304 -21.31 -8.57 14.81
C THR A 304 -22.37 -8.14 13.79
N ASN A 305 -21.96 -7.52 12.68
CA ASN A 305 -22.85 -7.12 11.59
C ASN A 305 -23.56 -8.33 10.96
N LEU A 306 -22.86 -9.45 10.75
CA LEU A 306 -23.46 -10.70 10.29
C LEU A 306 -24.51 -11.23 11.28
N ALA A 307 -24.22 -11.22 12.57
CA ALA A 307 -25.16 -11.67 13.59
C ALA A 307 -26.41 -10.79 13.66
N VAL A 308 -26.24 -9.47 13.60
CA VAL A 308 -27.36 -8.50 13.58
C VAL A 308 -28.19 -8.66 12.30
N SER A 309 -27.56 -8.70 11.13
CA SER A 309 -28.27 -8.90 9.86
C SER A 309 -28.99 -10.26 9.80
N GLY A 310 -28.36 -11.32 10.31
CA GLY A 310 -28.99 -12.65 10.44
C GLY A 310 -30.20 -12.64 11.39
N GLY A 311 -30.09 -11.93 12.52
CA GLY A 311 -31.20 -11.73 13.45
C GLY A 311 -32.37 -10.95 12.84
N ILE A 312 -32.09 -9.86 12.12
CA ILE A 312 -33.11 -9.07 11.40
C ILE A 312 -33.78 -9.91 10.31
N LEU A 313 -33.02 -10.72 9.56
CA LEU A 313 -33.56 -11.61 8.55
C LEU A 313 -34.48 -12.66 9.16
N LEU A 314 -34.06 -13.33 10.23
CA LEU A 314 -34.88 -14.32 10.96
C LEU A 314 -36.16 -13.69 11.52
N ALA A 315 -36.06 -12.50 12.12
CA ALA A 315 -37.23 -11.77 12.62
C ALA A 315 -38.20 -11.40 11.49
N SER A 316 -37.68 -10.98 10.33
CA SER A 316 -38.49 -10.64 9.14
C SER A 316 -39.20 -11.87 8.57
N VAL A 317 -38.52 -13.01 8.48
CA VAL A 317 -39.11 -14.28 8.04
C VAL A 317 -40.16 -14.77 9.04
N ALA A 318 -39.88 -14.69 10.34
CA ALA A 318 -40.84 -15.06 11.39
C ALA A 318 -42.09 -14.17 11.34
N LEU A 319 -41.94 -12.86 11.16
CA LEU A 319 -43.07 -11.92 11.00
C LEU A 319 -43.88 -12.18 9.73
N ALA A 320 -43.22 -12.53 8.61
CA ALA A 320 -43.90 -12.90 7.37
C ALA A 320 -44.68 -14.21 7.53
N LEU A 321 -44.08 -15.23 8.15
CA LEU A 321 -44.74 -16.51 8.44
C LEU A 321 -45.88 -16.34 9.45
N LEU A 322 -45.73 -15.49 10.46
CA LEU A 322 -46.77 -15.18 11.43
C LEU A 322 -47.93 -14.44 10.77
N SER A 323 -47.66 -13.41 9.97
CA SER A 323 -48.67 -12.67 9.21
C SER A 323 -49.42 -13.60 8.23
N PHE A 324 -48.68 -14.47 7.53
CA PHE A 324 -49.27 -15.49 6.66
C PHE A 324 -50.15 -16.49 7.43
N TRP A 325 -49.66 -16.97 8.57
CA TRP A 325 -50.41 -17.89 9.43
C TRP A 325 -51.69 -17.26 9.99
N VAL A 326 -51.61 -16.00 10.45
CA VAL A 326 -52.77 -15.22 10.93
C VAL A 326 -53.77 -15.03 9.79
N ALA A 327 -53.35 -14.55 8.62
CA ALA A 327 -54.24 -14.36 7.48
C ALA A 327 -54.89 -15.68 7.04
N PHE A 328 -54.13 -16.76 6.95
CA PHE A 328 -54.64 -18.05 6.51
C PHE A 328 -55.63 -18.69 7.52
N SER A 329 -55.35 -18.59 8.82
CA SER A 329 -56.16 -19.19 9.87
C SER A 329 -57.38 -18.36 10.29
N ARG A 330 -57.27 -17.03 10.29
CA ARG A 330 -58.33 -16.13 10.76
C ARG A 330 -59.29 -15.69 9.65
N ILE A 331 -58.83 -15.66 8.40
CA ILE A 331 -59.58 -15.11 7.26
C ILE A 331 -59.89 -16.21 6.23
N LEU A 332 -58.87 -16.79 5.58
CA LEU A 332 -59.08 -17.68 4.42
C LEU A 332 -59.83 -18.98 4.77
N ARG A 333 -59.45 -19.66 5.88
CA ARG A 333 -60.12 -20.91 6.31
C ARG A 333 -61.59 -20.70 6.68
N PRO A 334 -61.96 -19.72 7.55
CA PRO A 334 -63.35 -19.45 7.87
C PRO A 334 -64.18 -19.01 6.67
N LEU A 335 -63.63 -18.19 5.76
CA LEU A 335 -64.32 -17.80 4.52
C LEU A 335 -64.62 -19.02 3.65
N SER A 336 -63.64 -19.89 3.41
CA SER A 336 -63.85 -21.12 2.62
C SER A 336 -64.89 -22.05 3.24
N ALA A 337 -64.93 -22.16 4.58
CA ALA A 337 -65.91 -22.96 5.31
C ALA A 337 -67.33 -22.35 5.19
N LEU A 338 -67.46 -21.03 5.31
CA LEU A 338 -68.72 -20.32 5.09
C LEU A 338 -69.21 -20.43 3.64
N THR A 339 -68.32 -20.30 2.65
CA THR A 339 -68.67 -20.48 1.23
C THR A 339 -69.16 -21.89 0.95
N SER A 340 -68.54 -22.91 1.56
CA SER A 340 -68.99 -24.31 1.41
C SER A 340 -70.37 -24.54 2.06
N ALA A 341 -70.59 -24.00 3.27
CA ALA A 341 -71.88 -24.09 3.94
C ALA A 341 -73.00 -23.34 3.19
N MET A 342 -72.71 -22.20 2.57
CA MET A 342 -73.67 -21.50 1.71
C MET A 342 -73.96 -22.27 0.41
N GLY A 343 -72.98 -22.99 -0.15
CA GLY A 343 -73.19 -23.90 -1.28
C GLY A 343 -74.16 -25.04 -0.93
N GLU A 344 -74.05 -25.63 0.25
CA GLU A 344 -75.00 -26.64 0.73
C GLU A 344 -76.41 -26.08 0.99
N LEU A 345 -76.49 -24.87 1.56
CA LEU A 345 -77.76 -24.19 1.81
C LEU A 345 -78.48 -23.85 0.49
N ALA A 346 -77.74 -23.38 -0.52
CA ALA A 346 -78.26 -23.15 -1.87
C ALA A 346 -78.68 -24.44 -2.59
N GLY A 347 -78.08 -25.58 -2.23
CA GLY A 347 -78.46 -26.92 -2.70
C GLY A 347 -79.69 -27.51 -2.00
N GLY A 348 -80.32 -26.79 -1.08
CA GLY A 348 -81.54 -27.21 -0.36
C GLY A 348 -81.29 -27.97 0.95
N ASN A 349 -80.06 -28.06 1.43
CA ASN A 349 -79.75 -28.67 2.73
C ASN A 349 -79.83 -27.63 3.87
N PHE A 350 -81.04 -27.43 4.40
CA PHE A 350 -81.27 -26.49 5.52
C PHE A 350 -80.82 -27.01 6.90
N SER A 351 -80.32 -28.25 6.99
CA SER A 351 -79.81 -28.82 8.24
C SER A 351 -78.33 -28.49 8.51
N VAL A 352 -77.65 -27.79 7.59
CA VAL A 352 -76.24 -27.43 7.76
C VAL A 352 -76.05 -26.43 8.90
N VAL A 353 -75.07 -26.68 9.78
CA VAL A 353 -74.69 -25.77 10.87
C VAL A 353 -73.64 -24.80 10.34
N LEU A 354 -73.95 -23.50 10.36
CA LEU A 354 -73.05 -22.48 9.82
C LEU A 354 -71.78 -22.35 10.69
N PRO A 355 -70.58 -22.58 10.14
CA PRO A 355 -69.34 -22.41 10.88
C PRO A 355 -69.15 -20.93 11.26
N GLY A 356 -68.83 -20.66 12.54
CA GLY A 356 -68.44 -19.31 12.99
C GLY A 356 -69.50 -18.49 13.72
N LEU A 357 -70.69 -19.04 14.02
CA LEU A 357 -71.79 -18.38 14.75
C LEU A 357 -71.45 -17.80 16.14
N GLY A 358 -70.34 -18.20 16.76
CA GLY A 358 -69.86 -17.67 18.04
C GLY A 358 -68.75 -16.61 17.93
N ARG A 359 -68.40 -16.19 16.71
CA ARG A 359 -67.35 -15.18 16.48
C ARG A 359 -67.91 -13.76 16.69
N LYS A 360 -67.04 -12.85 17.13
CA LYS A 360 -67.36 -11.42 17.37
C LYS A 360 -66.67 -10.49 16.36
N ASP A 361 -66.33 -11.02 15.19
CA ASP A 361 -65.73 -10.29 14.08
C ASP A 361 -66.68 -10.30 12.88
N GLU A 362 -66.30 -9.62 11.81
CA GLU A 362 -67.12 -9.40 10.61
C GLU A 362 -67.55 -10.72 9.95
N ILE A 363 -66.74 -11.78 10.10
CA ILE A 363 -67.07 -13.13 9.62
C ILE A 363 -68.16 -13.78 10.49
N GLY A 364 -68.20 -13.48 11.79
CA GLY A 364 -69.29 -13.86 12.70
C GLY A 364 -70.60 -13.15 12.37
N ASP A 365 -70.53 -11.85 12.06
CA ASP A 365 -71.71 -11.08 11.63
C ASP A 365 -72.27 -11.62 10.30
N MET A 366 -71.40 -12.00 9.36
CA MET A 366 -71.80 -12.70 8.13
C MET A 366 -72.45 -14.06 8.44
N ALA A 367 -71.89 -14.87 9.34
CA ALA A 367 -72.48 -16.15 9.74
C ALA A 367 -73.87 -15.98 10.40
N HIS A 368 -74.05 -14.94 11.23
CA HIS A 368 -75.36 -14.59 11.81
C HIS A 368 -76.37 -14.12 10.77
N ALA A 369 -75.95 -13.28 9.82
CA ALA A 369 -76.82 -12.85 8.73
C ALA A 369 -77.33 -14.03 7.89
N VAL A 370 -76.46 -15.03 7.63
CA VAL A 370 -76.83 -16.24 6.89
C VAL A 370 -77.70 -17.19 7.71
N GLU A 371 -77.50 -17.29 9.04
CA GLU A 371 -78.38 -18.08 9.92
C GLU A 371 -79.78 -17.45 10.04
N VAL A 372 -79.89 -16.13 10.09
CA VAL A 372 -81.19 -15.43 10.01
C VAL A 372 -81.86 -15.70 8.66
N PHE A 373 -81.08 -15.80 7.57
CA PHE A 373 -81.60 -16.18 6.26
C PHE A 373 -82.11 -17.63 6.21
N LYS A 374 -81.40 -18.56 6.85
CA LYS A 374 -81.79 -19.97 7.03
C LYS A 374 -83.10 -20.10 7.83
N VAL A 375 -83.22 -19.39 8.96
CA VAL A 375 -84.41 -19.40 9.82
C VAL A 375 -85.63 -18.76 9.12
N LYS A 376 -85.42 -17.67 8.35
CA LYS A 376 -86.51 -17.01 7.61
C LYS A 376 -86.89 -17.70 6.30
N ALA A 377 -86.02 -18.55 5.74
CA ALA A 377 -86.36 -19.36 4.57
C ALA A 377 -87.29 -20.54 4.92
N GLU A 378 -87.28 -20.99 6.18
CA GLU A 378 -88.13 -22.09 6.68
C GLU A 378 -89.56 -21.62 7.04
N GLU A 379 -89.74 -20.37 7.50
CA GLU A 379 -91.06 -19.81 7.84
C GLU A 379 -91.81 -19.19 6.65
N LYS A 380 -91.14 -18.86 5.55
CA LYS A 380 -91.72 -18.12 4.41
C LYS A 380 -92.11 -19.02 3.23
N ALA A 381 -92.59 -20.23 3.51
CA ALA A 381 -93.14 -21.13 2.50
C ALA A 381 -94.61 -21.52 2.74
N ARG A 382 -95.28 -21.00 3.79
CA ARG A 382 -96.58 -21.57 4.19
C ARG A 382 -97.73 -20.65 4.62
N MET A 383 -97.61 -19.32 4.59
CA MET A 383 -98.75 -18.43 4.86
C MET A 383 -98.71 -17.26 3.86
N GLU A 384 -99.40 -17.39 2.73
CA GLU A 384 -100.80 -16.90 2.51
C GLU A 384 -100.77 -15.40 2.17
N ALA A 385 -100.98 -14.93 0.94
CA ALA A 385 -102.14 -15.10 0.05
C ALA A 385 -103.47 -14.70 0.71
N GLU A 386 -103.72 -13.38 0.70
CA GLU A 386 -105.04 -12.72 0.74
C GLU A 386 -105.85 -12.76 2.05
N ALA A 387 -105.72 -11.71 2.86
CA ALA A 387 -106.88 -11.07 3.49
C ALA A 387 -106.60 -9.58 3.73
N LYS A 388 -106.70 -8.84 2.63
CA LYS A 388 -106.77 -7.39 2.57
C LYS A 388 -108.12 -6.95 3.14
N ILE A 389 -108.15 -5.72 3.66
CA ILE A 389 -109.31 -4.91 4.05
C ILE A 389 -109.64 -5.01 5.54
N VAL A 390 -108.88 -4.24 6.32
CA VAL A 390 -109.32 -3.23 7.30
C VAL A 390 -108.03 -2.81 8.00
N GLN A 391 -107.42 -1.67 7.61
CA GLN A 391 -106.83 -0.70 8.55
C GLN A 391 -106.28 0.51 7.77
N ASP A 392 -107.15 1.21 7.04
CA ASP A 392 -106.91 2.56 6.49
C ASP A 392 -106.81 3.63 7.62
N ARG A 393 -106.10 3.29 8.70
CA ARG A 393 -105.79 4.17 9.84
C ARG A 393 -104.31 4.11 10.29
N ILE A 394 -103.45 3.28 9.68
CA ILE A 394 -102.01 3.16 10.05
C ILE A 394 -101.07 3.93 9.09
N VAL A 395 -101.58 4.50 7.99
CA VAL A 395 -100.77 5.16 6.94
C VAL A 395 -100.02 6.42 7.43
N ALA A 396 -100.41 7.01 8.56
CA ALA A 396 -99.70 8.14 9.17
C ALA A 396 -98.48 7.73 10.04
N GLU A 397 -98.52 6.57 10.71
CA GLU A 397 -97.43 6.08 11.58
C GLU A 397 -96.38 5.27 10.80
N GLN A 398 -96.79 4.49 9.78
CA GLN A 398 -95.86 3.70 8.94
C GLN A 398 -94.92 4.58 8.09
N ARG A 399 -95.39 5.74 7.60
CA ARG A 399 -94.54 6.70 6.88
C ARG A 399 -93.41 7.24 7.76
N LYS A 400 -93.69 7.45 9.05
CA LYS A 400 -92.70 7.95 10.02
C LYS A 400 -91.63 6.91 10.32
N ALA A 401 -92.04 5.65 10.54
CA ALA A 401 -91.12 4.54 10.77
C ALA A 401 -90.24 4.20 9.54
N ASP A 402 -90.82 4.19 8.33
CA ASP A 402 -90.04 3.97 7.10
C ASP A 402 -89.12 5.15 6.78
N MET A 403 -89.54 6.40 7.07
CA MET A 403 -88.67 7.57 6.94
C MET A 403 -87.50 7.53 7.92
N HIS A 404 -87.71 7.14 9.18
CA HIS A 404 -86.61 6.99 10.14
C HIS A 404 -85.62 5.89 9.74
N ARG A 405 -86.10 4.77 9.19
CA ARG A 405 -85.25 3.67 8.71
C ARG A 405 -84.45 4.04 7.46
N LEU A 406 -85.09 4.70 6.49
CA LEU A 406 -84.41 5.23 5.28
C LEU A 406 -83.40 6.32 5.65
N ALA A 407 -83.76 7.22 6.57
CA ALA A 407 -82.86 8.24 7.10
C ALA A 407 -81.65 7.62 7.80
N GLY A 408 -81.84 6.59 8.62
CA GLY A 408 -80.73 5.88 9.28
C GLY A 408 -79.82 5.14 8.29
N ALA A 409 -80.38 4.43 7.32
CA ALA A 409 -79.56 3.76 6.29
C ALA A 409 -78.80 4.77 5.40
N PHE A 410 -79.41 5.92 5.09
CA PHE A 410 -78.77 7.01 4.37
C PHE A 410 -77.66 7.67 5.21
N GLU A 411 -77.89 7.89 6.51
CA GLU A 411 -76.89 8.41 7.46
C GLU A 411 -75.66 7.50 7.53
N THR A 412 -75.85 6.19 7.67
CA THR A 412 -74.74 5.24 7.73
C THR A 412 -73.95 5.23 6.41
N ALA A 413 -74.63 5.10 5.27
CA ALA A 413 -73.96 5.01 3.97
C ALA A 413 -73.22 6.31 3.60
N VAL A 414 -73.83 7.48 3.84
CA VAL A 414 -73.20 8.77 3.54
C VAL A 414 -72.13 9.11 4.60
N GLY A 415 -72.34 8.74 5.86
CA GLY A 415 -71.37 8.89 6.94
C GLY A 415 -70.08 8.12 6.68
N GLU A 416 -70.18 6.86 6.25
CA GLU A 416 -69.02 6.03 5.88
C GLU A 416 -68.22 6.62 4.71
N ILE A 417 -68.91 7.14 3.67
CA ILE A 417 -68.25 7.78 2.53
C ILE A 417 -67.52 9.06 2.99
N ILE A 418 -68.17 9.90 3.79
CA ILE A 418 -67.58 11.14 4.31
C ILE A 418 -66.37 10.86 5.19
N ASP A 419 -66.46 9.86 6.09
CA ASP A 419 -65.34 9.48 6.96
C ASP A 419 -64.18 8.88 6.15
N THR A 420 -64.47 8.13 5.08
CA THR A 420 -63.45 7.62 4.14
C THR A 420 -62.75 8.76 3.39
N VAL A 421 -63.50 9.72 2.84
CA VAL A 421 -62.94 10.87 2.12
C VAL A 421 -62.16 11.78 3.06
N SER A 422 -62.63 12.00 4.30
CA SER A 422 -61.91 12.75 5.33
C SER A 422 -60.59 12.07 5.68
N SER A 423 -60.59 10.74 5.87
CA SER A 423 -59.38 9.98 6.20
C SER A 423 -58.36 10.03 5.06
N ALA A 424 -58.80 9.82 3.81
CA ALA A 424 -57.95 9.92 2.63
C ALA A 424 -57.39 11.34 2.44
N SER A 425 -58.17 12.38 2.77
CA SER A 425 -57.71 13.77 2.73
C SER A 425 -56.62 14.03 3.76
N THR A 426 -56.76 13.53 5.00
CA THR A 426 -55.72 13.65 6.03
C THR A 426 -54.44 12.91 5.65
N GLU A 427 -54.55 11.74 5.02
CA GLU A 427 -53.40 10.98 4.55
C GLU A 427 -52.68 11.67 3.39
N LEU A 428 -53.43 12.27 2.46
CA LEU A 428 -52.87 13.12 1.39
C LEU A 428 -52.20 14.37 1.96
N GLU A 429 -52.76 15.01 2.99
CA GLU A 429 -52.17 16.16 3.66
C GLU A 429 -50.81 15.81 4.28
N ALA A 430 -50.74 14.69 5.01
CA ALA A 430 -49.49 14.20 5.60
C ALA A 430 -48.44 13.81 4.53
N SER A 431 -48.88 13.16 3.46
CA SER A 431 -48.01 12.76 2.34
C SER A 431 -47.45 13.97 1.60
N ALA A 432 -48.30 14.96 1.28
CA ALA A 432 -47.90 16.20 0.64
C ALA A 432 -46.94 17.02 1.52
N GLY A 433 -47.19 17.08 2.84
CA GLY A 433 -46.26 17.71 3.78
C GLY A 433 -44.88 17.05 3.78
N THR A 434 -44.84 15.71 3.80
CA THR A 434 -43.59 14.95 3.74
C THR A 434 -42.84 15.16 2.42
N LEU A 435 -43.55 15.20 1.29
CA LEU A 435 -42.97 15.49 -0.02
C LEU A 435 -42.39 16.90 -0.08
N ASN A 436 -43.08 17.90 0.49
CA ASN A 436 -42.59 19.27 0.54
C ASN A 436 -41.28 19.37 1.35
N THR A 437 -41.23 18.78 2.55
CA THR A 437 -39.99 18.74 3.34
C THR A 437 -38.86 17.99 2.63
N THR A 438 -39.18 16.93 1.89
CA THR A 438 -38.19 16.18 1.10
C THR A 438 -37.65 17.01 -0.06
N ALA A 439 -38.52 17.74 -0.76
CA ALA A 439 -38.15 18.66 -1.83
C ALA A 439 -37.24 19.79 -1.32
N GLU A 440 -37.60 20.44 -0.21
CA GLU A 440 -36.78 21.49 0.42
C GLU A 440 -35.39 20.96 0.80
N ARG A 441 -35.33 19.75 1.37
CA ARG A 441 -34.06 19.11 1.72
C ARG A 441 -33.23 18.76 0.48
N ALA A 442 -33.85 18.27 -0.59
CA ALA A 442 -33.17 17.99 -1.85
C ALA A 442 -32.58 19.27 -2.47
N GLN A 443 -33.31 20.39 -2.40
CA GLN A 443 -32.87 21.69 -2.88
C GLN A 443 -31.68 22.23 -2.08
N GLN A 444 -31.72 22.13 -0.74
CA GLN A 444 -30.58 22.47 0.11
C GLN A 444 -29.35 21.61 -0.20
N LEU A 445 -29.55 20.31 -0.39
CA LEU A 445 -28.46 19.39 -0.72
C LEU A 445 -27.86 19.71 -2.10
N ALA A 446 -28.69 20.05 -3.08
CA ALA A 446 -28.25 20.46 -4.41
C ALA A 446 -27.32 21.68 -4.35
N VAL A 447 -27.65 22.71 -3.56
CA VAL A 447 -26.78 23.88 -3.37
C VAL A 447 -25.41 23.49 -2.79
N VAL A 448 -25.39 22.60 -1.78
CA VAL A 448 -24.13 22.13 -1.17
C VAL A 448 -23.29 21.34 -2.18
N VAL A 449 -23.91 20.45 -2.96
CA VAL A 449 -23.21 19.65 -3.98
C VAL A 449 -22.70 20.52 -5.14
N ALA A 450 -23.45 21.56 -5.54
CA ALA A 450 -23.02 22.52 -6.54
C ALA A 450 -21.75 23.27 -6.09
N ALA A 451 -21.75 23.80 -4.85
CA ALA A 451 -20.58 24.47 -4.29
C ALA A 451 -19.36 23.55 -4.21
N ALA A 452 -19.55 22.30 -3.77
CA ALA A 452 -18.48 21.30 -3.73
C ALA A 452 -17.95 20.94 -5.14
N SER A 453 -18.82 20.93 -6.15
CA SER A 453 -18.45 20.67 -7.54
C SER A 453 -17.64 21.83 -8.14
N ASP A 454 -17.98 23.07 -7.82
CA ASP A 454 -17.22 24.25 -8.23
C ASP A 454 -15.83 24.28 -7.58
N GLU A 455 -15.74 23.95 -6.29
CA GLU A 455 -14.45 23.80 -5.59
C GLU A 455 -13.61 22.68 -6.22
N ALA A 456 -14.22 21.52 -6.51
CA ALA A 456 -13.55 20.44 -7.20
C ALA A 456 -13.05 20.86 -8.59
N SER A 457 -13.84 21.63 -9.35
CA SER A 457 -13.45 22.16 -10.65
C SER A 457 -12.22 23.08 -10.56
N SER A 458 -12.20 23.98 -9.58
CA SER A 458 -11.05 24.86 -9.28
C SER A 458 -9.78 24.06 -8.94
N ASN A 459 -9.93 23.02 -8.12
CA ASN A 459 -8.83 22.12 -7.76
C ASN A 459 -8.30 21.37 -8.98
N VAL A 460 -9.18 20.84 -9.83
CA VAL A 460 -8.79 20.16 -11.07
C VAL A 460 -8.07 21.11 -12.03
N GLN A 461 -8.51 22.37 -12.15
CA GLN A 461 -7.82 23.38 -12.96
C GLN A 461 -6.42 23.69 -12.42
N SER A 462 -6.26 23.74 -11.09
CA SER A 462 -4.95 23.94 -10.45
C SER A 462 -4.02 22.76 -10.72
N VAL A 463 -4.52 21.52 -10.66
CA VAL A 463 -3.76 20.31 -11.02
C VAL A 463 -3.39 20.32 -12.51
N ALA A 464 -4.26 20.80 -13.40
CA ALA A 464 -3.97 20.92 -14.82
C ALA A 464 -2.76 21.84 -15.06
N SER A 465 -2.77 23.04 -14.45
CA SER A 465 -1.65 23.98 -14.56
C SER A 465 -0.35 23.41 -13.98
N ALA A 466 -0.41 22.70 -12.85
CA ALA A 466 0.76 22.02 -12.28
C ALA A 466 1.29 20.93 -13.21
N THR A 467 0.40 20.19 -13.89
CA THR A 467 0.77 19.14 -14.84
C THR A 467 1.41 19.71 -16.11
N GLU A 468 0.95 20.86 -16.59
CA GLU A 468 1.59 21.58 -17.71
C GLU A 468 3.01 22.05 -17.33
N GLN A 469 3.19 22.57 -16.11
CA GLN A 469 4.51 22.95 -15.60
C GLN A 469 5.43 21.73 -15.49
N LEU A 470 4.94 20.60 -14.97
CA LEU A 470 5.70 19.35 -14.90
C LEU A 470 6.12 18.85 -16.28
N SER A 471 5.21 18.89 -17.27
CA SER A 471 5.51 18.51 -18.65
C SER A 471 6.64 19.38 -19.24
N SER A 472 6.60 20.69 -18.99
CA SER A 472 7.68 21.60 -19.38
C SER A 472 9.02 21.24 -18.70
N SER A 473 9.00 20.97 -17.38
CA SER A 473 10.19 20.57 -16.63
C SER A 473 10.78 19.24 -17.12
N VAL A 474 9.95 18.24 -17.41
CA VAL A 474 10.39 16.95 -17.97
C VAL A 474 11.06 17.13 -19.33
N ASN A 475 10.48 17.96 -20.20
CA ASN A 475 11.09 18.26 -21.51
C ASN A 475 12.42 18.99 -21.39
N GLU A 476 12.58 19.89 -20.42
CA GLU A 476 13.83 20.57 -20.14
C GLU A 476 14.89 19.61 -19.56
N ILE A 477 14.51 18.74 -18.64
CA ILE A 477 15.40 17.71 -18.09
C ILE A 477 15.86 16.77 -19.20
N SER A 478 14.96 16.32 -20.08
CA SER A 478 15.29 15.47 -21.22
C SER A 478 16.36 16.10 -22.11
N ARG A 479 16.19 17.39 -22.47
CA ARG A 479 17.19 18.15 -23.23
C ARG A 479 18.54 18.23 -22.51
N ARG A 480 18.55 18.51 -21.19
CA ARG A 480 19.78 18.59 -20.39
C ARG A 480 20.51 17.26 -20.29
N VAL A 481 19.79 16.14 -20.18
CA VAL A 481 20.38 14.80 -20.12
C VAL A 481 21.02 14.42 -21.46
N GLN A 482 20.36 14.74 -22.58
CA GLN A 482 20.95 14.56 -23.91
C GLN A 482 22.22 15.39 -24.11
N ASP A 483 22.22 16.64 -23.63
CA ASP A 483 23.40 17.50 -23.65
C ASP A 483 24.54 16.94 -22.79
N GLN A 484 24.24 16.41 -21.60
CA GLN A 484 25.22 15.75 -20.74
C GLN A 484 25.83 14.50 -21.41
N ALA A 485 25.01 13.66 -22.05
CA ALA A 485 25.49 12.49 -22.77
C ALA A 485 26.44 12.88 -23.92
N ARG A 486 26.12 13.95 -24.66
CA ARG A 486 27.00 14.50 -25.70
C ARG A 486 28.34 14.98 -25.14
N MET A 487 28.31 15.78 -24.06
CA MET A 487 29.53 16.27 -23.40
C MET A 487 30.39 15.13 -22.85
N ALA A 488 29.78 14.09 -22.28
CA ALA A 488 30.50 12.91 -21.82
C ALA A 488 31.23 12.21 -22.97
N ASN A 489 30.57 12.00 -24.11
CA ASN A 489 31.19 11.39 -25.29
C ASN A 489 32.34 12.23 -25.86
N GLU A 490 32.19 13.55 -25.91
CA GLU A 490 33.27 14.47 -26.30
C GLU A 490 34.48 14.36 -25.35
N ALA A 491 34.23 14.27 -24.05
CA ALA A 491 35.27 14.14 -23.04
C ALA A 491 35.99 12.77 -23.10
N VAL A 492 35.28 11.67 -23.41
CA VAL A 492 35.92 10.37 -23.71
C VAL A 492 36.86 10.49 -24.92
N GLY A 493 36.41 11.16 -25.99
CA GLY A 493 37.25 11.41 -27.16
C GLY A 493 38.48 12.26 -26.86
N GLN A 494 38.36 13.26 -25.97
CA GLN A 494 39.48 14.07 -25.50
C GLN A 494 40.47 13.27 -24.65
N ALA A 495 39.98 12.41 -23.75
CA ALA A 495 40.81 11.51 -22.96
C ALA A 495 41.61 10.55 -23.85
N GLY A 496 40.98 9.97 -24.87
CA GLY A 496 41.64 9.12 -25.87
C GLY A 496 42.80 9.83 -26.58
N ARG A 497 42.55 11.03 -27.12
CA ARG A 497 43.61 11.85 -27.76
C ARG A 497 44.76 12.20 -26.81
N THR A 498 44.46 12.41 -25.53
CA THR A 498 45.48 12.72 -24.53
C THR A 498 46.32 11.49 -24.21
N ASN A 499 45.70 10.32 -24.10
CA ASN A 499 46.37 9.04 -23.93
C ASN A 499 47.34 8.73 -25.09
N ASP A 500 46.94 9.01 -26.34
CA ASP A 500 47.80 8.83 -27.51
C ASP A 500 49.07 9.70 -27.45
N ARG A 501 48.93 10.97 -27.06
CA ARG A 501 50.06 11.90 -26.90
C ARG A 501 51.05 11.45 -25.83
N PHE A 502 50.57 10.95 -24.69
CA PHE A 502 51.45 10.39 -23.67
C PHE A 502 52.11 9.08 -24.12
N GLY A 503 51.42 8.27 -24.94
CA GLY A 503 52.03 7.11 -25.58
C GLY A 503 53.18 7.47 -26.53
N GLU A 504 53.06 8.57 -27.28
CA GLU A 504 54.17 9.12 -28.07
C GLU A 504 55.33 9.62 -27.21
N LEU A 505 55.03 10.32 -26.10
CA LEU A 505 56.04 10.79 -25.15
C LEU A 505 56.81 9.63 -24.50
N SER A 506 56.11 8.57 -24.09
CA SER A 506 56.71 7.37 -23.51
C SER A 506 57.69 6.71 -24.50
N ARG A 507 57.28 6.56 -25.77
CA ARG A 507 58.16 6.06 -26.84
C ARG A 507 59.37 6.96 -27.06
N ALA A 508 59.19 8.29 -27.02
CA ALA A 508 60.29 9.24 -27.16
C ALA A 508 61.29 9.12 -25.99
N ALA A 509 60.81 9.04 -24.75
CA ALA A 509 61.64 8.86 -23.57
C ALA A 509 62.42 7.52 -23.61
N SER A 510 61.79 6.43 -24.07
CA SER A 510 62.47 5.15 -24.29
C SER A 510 63.64 5.27 -25.25
N ARG A 511 63.44 5.90 -26.43
CA ARG A 511 64.53 6.10 -27.40
C ARG A 511 65.67 6.94 -26.83
N ILE A 512 65.36 7.94 -26.01
CA ILE A 512 66.40 8.75 -25.34
C ILE A 512 67.16 7.87 -24.34
N GLY A 513 66.48 7.01 -23.58
CA GLY A 513 67.11 6.04 -22.70
C GLY A 513 68.11 5.13 -23.43
N ASP A 514 67.71 4.61 -24.60
CA ASP A 514 68.59 3.76 -25.44
C ASP A 514 69.86 4.51 -25.90
N VAL A 515 69.71 5.80 -26.27
CA VAL A 515 70.85 6.66 -26.66
C VAL A 515 71.77 6.93 -25.47
N ILE A 516 71.23 7.20 -24.28
CA ILE A 516 72.02 7.45 -23.08
C ILE A 516 72.80 6.19 -22.67
N ALA A 517 72.19 5.01 -22.77
CA ALA A 517 72.88 3.74 -22.51
C ALA A 517 74.06 3.52 -23.48
N LEU A 518 73.90 3.86 -24.76
CA LEU A 518 74.99 3.80 -25.73
C LEU A 518 76.13 4.79 -25.41
N ILE A 519 75.80 6.02 -24.99
CA ILE A 519 76.82 7.02 -24.61
C ILE A 519 77.59 6.54 -23.36
N ASP A 520 76.90 5.95 -22.38
CA ASP A 520 77.52 5.38 -21.19
C ASP A 520 78.51 4.25 -21.55
N GLN A 521 78.13 3.37 -22.48
CA GLN A 521 79.02 2.35 -23.02
C GLN A 521 80.26 2.94 -23.72
N ILE A 522 80.08 3.99 -24.53
CA ILE A 522 81.18 4.69 -25.21
C ILE A 522 82.11 5.35 -24.18
N ALA A 523 81.57 5.99 -23.15
CA ALA A 523 82.34 6.57 -22.07
C ALA A 523 83.14 5.50 -21.31
N GLY A 524 82.55 4.35 -21.02
CA GLY A 524 83.22 3.19 -20.44
C GLY A 524 84.37 2.65 -21.31
N GLN A 525 84.15 2.49 -22.62
CA GLN A 525 85.21 2.10 -23.56
C GLN A 525 86.32 3.15 -23.65
N THR A 526 85.97 4.44 -23.68
CA THR A 526 86.93 5.55 -23.75
C THR A 526 87.79 5.59 -22.50
N ASN A 527 87.19 5.37 -21.32
CA ASN A 527 87.91 5.25 -20.05
C ASN A 527 88.91 4.08 -20.06
N LEU A 528 88.51 2.91 -20.56
CA LEU A 528 89.40 1.75 -20.69
C LEU A 528 90.55 1.98 -21.69
N LEU A 529 90.26 2.61 -22.83
CA LEU A 529 91.28 2.99 -23.82
C LEU A 529 92.27 3.99 -23.25
N ALA A 530 91.78 5.02 -22.55
CA ALA A 530 92.59 6.02 -21.89
C ALA A 530 93.47 5.40 -20.80
N LEU A 531 92.92 4.49 -19.99
CA LEU A 531 93.67 3.76 -18.97
C LEU A 531 94.81 2.92 -19.58
N ASN A 532 94.54 2.18 -20.65
CA ASN A 532 95.56 1.40 -21.36
C ASN A 532 96.66 2.31 -21.92
N ALA A 533 96.30 3.48 -22.47
CA ALA A 533 97.25 4.48 -22.93
C ALA A 533 98.08 5.07 -21.79
N THR A 534 97.49 5.33 -20.62
CA THR A 534 98.22 5.78 -19.42
C THR A 534 99.24 4.73 -18.97
N ILE A 535 98.88 3.44 -19.00
CA ILE A 535 99.78 2.33 -18.65
C ILE A 535 100.97 2.27 -19.61
N GLU A 536 100.72 2.32 -20.93
CA GLU A 536 101.79 2.23 -21.92
C GLU A 536 102.68 3.49 -21.93
N ALA A 537 102.10 4.66 -21.67
CA ALA A 537 102.85 5.91 -21.48
C ALA A 537 103.75 5.87 -20.24
N ALA A 538 103.30 5.27 -19.14
CA ALA A 538 104.12 5.03 -17.95
C ALA A 538 105.27 4.04 -18.25
N ARG A 539 105.03 3.06 -19.11
CA ARG A 539 106.01 2.05 -19.55
C ARG A 539 107.13 2.66 -20.40
N ALA A 540 106.84 3.73 -21.15
CA ALA A 540 107.81 4.47 -21.96
C ALA A 540 108.70 5.47 -21.16
N GLY A 541 108.49 5.61 -19.85
CA GLY A 541 109.32 6.47 -18.98
C GLY A 541 109.24 7.97 -19.31
N GLU A 542 110.37 8.68 -19.27
CA GLU A 542 110.44 10.14 -19.54
C GLU A 542 109.91 10.52 -20.95
N ALA A 543 110.05 9.64 -21.94
CA ALA A 543 109.57 9.90 -23.31
C ALA A 543 108.03 9.86 -23.44
N GLY A 544 107.32 9.20 -22.52
CA GLY A 544 105.86 9.04 -22.52
C GLY A 544 105.11 10.11 -21.73
N ARG A 545 105.80 11.04 -21.06
CA ARG A 545 105.21 11.97 -20.09
C ARG A 545 104.07 12.84 -20.67
N GLY A 546 104.25 13.36 -21.89
CA GLY A 546 103.22 14.15 -22.57
C GLY A 546 101.98 13.33 -22.94
N PHE A 547 102.17 12.08 -23.39
CA PHE A 547 101.08 11.14 -23.67
C PHE A 547 100.33 10.72 -22.39
N ALA A 548 101.05 10.53 -21.28
CA ALA A 548 100.44 10.17 -20.00
C ALA A 548 99.47 11.25 -19.49
N VAL A 549 99.83 12.54 -19.65
CA VAL A 549 98.96 13.67 -19.27
C VAL A 549 97.68 13.69 -20.12
N VAL A 550 97.81 13.57 -21.45
CA VAL A 550 96.64 13.54 -22.35
C VAL A 550 95.75 12.34 -22.06
N ALA A 551 96.33 11.15 -21.84
CA ALA A 551 95.58 9.95 -21.50
C ALA A 551 94.83 10.11 -20.15
N SER A 552 95.45 10.74 -19.15
CA SER A 552 94.79 11.04 -17.88
C SER A 552 93.64 12.05 -18.03
N GLU A 553 93.79 13.05 -18.88
CA GLU A 553 92.74 14.05 -19.15
C GLU A 553 91.55 13.41 -19.87
N VAL A 554 91.81 12.58 -20.89
CA VAL A 554 90.76 11.81 -21.60
C VAL A 554 90.05 10.86 -20.64
N LYS A 555 90.78 10.23 -19.72
CA LYS A 555 90.21 9.36 -18.68
C LYS A 555 89.25 10.15 -17.77
N ALA A 556 89.67 11.32 -17.28
CA ALA A 556 88.83 12.17 -16.43
C ALA A 556 87.58 12.66 -17.18
N LEU A 557 87.70 13.03 -18.46
CA LEU A 557 86.58 13.43 -19.31
C LEU A 557 85.58 12.27 -19.52
N ALA A 558 86.07 11.06 -19.69
CA ALA A 558 85.25 9.86 -19.83
C ALA A 558 84.50 9.53 -18.52
N GLU A 559 85.15 9.62 -17.36
CA GLU A 559 84.50 9.47 -16.05
C GLU A 559 83.44 10.55 -15.81
N GLN A 560 83.72 11.81 -16.17
CA GLN A 560 82.75 12.90 -16.10
C GLN A 560 81.56 12.68 -17.03
N THR A 561 81.80 12.14 -18.23
CA THR A 561 80.74 11.80 -19.19
C THR A 561 79.85 10.68 -18.65
N ALA A 562 80.44 9.61 -18.11
CA ALA A 562 79.70 8.49 -17.49
C ALA A 562 78.85 8.94 -16.29
N LYS A 563 79.38 9.88 -15.48
CA LYS A 563 78.61 10.47 -14.38
C LYS A 563 77.40 11.27 -14.91
N ALA A 564 77.62 12.11 -15.93
CA ALA A 564 76.55 12.92 -16.52
C ALA A 564 75.48 12.06 -17.21
N THR A 565 75.87 10.98 -17.91
CA THR A 565 74.91 10.03 -18.50
C THR A 565 74.11 9.29 -17.43
N GLY A 566 74.72 8.92 -16.30
CA GLY A 566 74.01 8.35 -15.16
C GLY A 566 72.94 9.28 -14.59
N GLU A 567 73.26 10.56 -14.40
CA GLU A 567 72.30 11.57 -13.93
C GLU A 567 71.15 11.77 -14.94
N ILE A 568 71.43 11.83 -16.24
CA ILE A 568 70.40 11.94 -17.28
C ILE A 568 69.54 10.67 -17.33
N SER A 569 70.13 9.47 -17.20
CA SER A 569 69.37 8.21 -17.17
C SER A 569 68.36 8.18 -16.02
N GLN A 570 68.73 8.72 -14.85
CA GLN A 570 67.82 8.85 -13.72
C GLN A 570 66.65 9.80 -14.04
N GLN A 571 66.91 10.94 -14.71
CA GLN A 571 65.88 11.88 -15.15
C GLN A 571 64.92 11.25 -16.17
N ILE A 572 65.45 10.50 -17.14
CA ILE A 572 64.62 9.80 -18.15
C ILE A 572 63.73 8.75 -17.49
N THR A 573 64.25 8.01 -16.53
CA THR A 573 63.46 7.05 -15.74
C THR A 573 62.32 7.76 -14.98
N GLY A 574 62.60 8.92 -14.40
CA GLY A 574 61.57 9.76 -13.76
C GLY A 574 60.49 10.25 -14.73
N ILE A 575 60.88 10.67 -15.93
CA ILE A 575 59.94 11.07 -17.00
C ILE A 575 59.06 9.90 -17.45
N GLN A 576 59.64 8.71 -17.61
CA GLN A 576 58.91 7.50 -17.97
C GLN A 576 57.88 7.12 -16.90
N ALA A 577 58.27 7.14 -15.62
CA ALA A 577 57.38 6.86 -14.51
C ALA A 577 56.21 7.87 -14.45
N ALA A 578 56.51 9.17 -14.50
CA ALA A 578 55.48 10.22 -14.49
C ALA A 578 54.53 10.14 -15.70
N THR A 579 55.05 9.73 -16.87
CA THR A 579 54.25 9.49 -18.07
C THR A 579 53.31 8.30 -17.89
N GLN A 580 53.80 7.21 -17.31
CA GLN A 580 52.98 6.02 -17.05
C GLN A 580 51.87 6.30 -16.03
N ASP A 581 52.19 7.05 -14.97
CA ASP A 581 51.22 7.49 -13.97
C ASP A 581 50.13 8.38 -14.60
N SER A 582 50.53 9.31 -15.47
CA SER A 582 49.60 10.17 -16.22
C SER A 582 48.68 9.37 -17.14
N VAL A 583 49.19 8.35 -17.82
CA VAL A 583 48.40 7.44 -18.66
C VAL A 583 47.39 6.65 -17.83
N SER A 584 47.78 6.17 -16.65
CA SER A 584 46.85 5.48 -15.74
C SER A 584 45.72 6.41 -15.30
N ALA A 585 46.05 7.62 -14.85
CA ALA A 585 45.06 8.60 -14.41
C ALA A 585 44.08 8.98 -15.54
N ILE A 586 44.55 9.12 -16.78
CA ILE A 586 43.70 9.41 -17.94
C ILE A 586 42.74 8.25 -18.23
N ARG A 587 43.18 6.99 -18.09
CA ARG A 587 42.28 5.83 -18.23
C ARG A 587 41.20 5.80 -17.15
N ASP A 588 41.56 6.11 -15.92
CA ASP A 588 40.60 6.15 -14.80
C ASP A 588 39.55 7.27 -15.02
N ILE A 589 39.99 8.43 -15.54
CA ILE A 589 39.10 9.51 -15.97
C ILE A 589 38.19 9.04 -17.11
N GLY A 590 38.75 8.39 -18.13
CA GLY A 590 37.99 7.84 -19.26
C GLY A 590 36.92 6.84 -18.82
N GLY A 591 37.26 5.93 -17.90
CA GLY A 591 36.31 4.99 -17.31
C GLY A 591 35.22 5.67 -16.48
N SER A 592 35.58 6.72 -15.72
CA SER A 592 34.61 7.50 -14.95
C SER A 592 33.63 8.26 -15.83
N ILE A 593 34.10 8.84 -16.94
CA ILE A 593 33.24 9.52 -17.92
C ILE A 593 32.38 8.51 -18.67
N GLY A 594 32.90 7.32 -18.98
CA GLY A 594 32.11 6.22 -19.54
C GLY A 594 30.92 5.85 -18.66
N ARG A 595 31.14 5.71 -17.35
CA ARG A 595 30.05 5.50 -16.38
C ARG A 595 29.06 6.66 -16.33
N LEU A 596 29.53 7.92 -16.45
CA LEU A 596 28.62 9.08 -16.54
C LEU A 596 27.72 9.02 -17.78
N SER A 597 28.24 8.55 -18.92
CA SER A 597 27.48 8.37 -20.16
C SER A 597 26.40 7.28 -20.00
N GLU A 598 26.73 6.17 -19.35
CA GLU A 598 25.77 5.10 -19.03
C GLU A 598 24.66 5.59 -18.09
N ILE A 599 25.02 6.31 -17.02
CA ILE A 599 24.04 6.91 -16.09
C ILE A 599 23.12 7.89 -16.82
N ALA A 600 23.67 8.74 -17.70
CA ALA A 600 22.86 9.65 -18.50
C ALA A 600 21.85 8.91 -19.40
N SER A 601 22.22 7.77 -19.96
CA SER A 601 21.31 6.93 -20.74
C SER A 601 20.16 6.34 -19.90
N VAL A 602 20.46 5.89 -18.67
CA VAL A 602 19.44 5.38 -17.74
C VAL A 602 18.49 6.50 -17.31
N ILE A 603 19.02 7.69 -17.02
CA ILE A 603 18.20 8.86 -16.69
C ILE A 603 17.31 9.24 -17.87
N ALA A 604 17.83 9.21 -19.10
CA ALA A 604 17.05 9.53 -20.30
C ALA A 604 15.82 8.62 -20.43
N ALA A 605 15.99 7.31 -20.25
CA ALA A 605 14.90 6.35 -20.28
C ALA A 605 13.86 6.63 -19.17
N ALA A 606 14.31 6.91 -17.95
CA ALA A 606 13.41 7.25 -16.84
C ALA A 606 12.64 8.57 -17.09
N VAL A 607 13.28 9.55 -17.72
CA VAL A 607 12.65 10.84 -18.05
C VAL A 607 11.61 10.68 -19.17
N GLU A 608 11.86 9.81 -20.16
CA GLU A 608 10.85 9.46 -21.18
C GLU A 608 9.62 8.81 -20.54
N GLU A 609 9.81 7.87 -19.61
CA GLU A 609 8.72 7.23 -18.87
C GLU A 609 7.93 8.26 -18.02
N GLN A 610 8.63 9.15 -17.32
CA GLN A 610 7.99 10.26 -16.59
C GLN A 610 7.19 11.19 -17.52
N GLY A 611 7.68 11.43 -18.73
CA GLY A 611 6.96 12.20 -19.75
C GLY A 611 5.65 11.54 -20.16
N ALA A 612 5.67 10.22 -20.41
CA ALA A 612 4.47 9.45 -20.72
C ALA A 612 3.45 9.46 -19.56
N ALA A 613 3.92 9.26 -18.32
CA ALA A 613 3.08 9.33 -17.12
C ALA A 613 2.44 10.71 -16.94
N THR A 614 3.20 11.79 -17.14
CA THR A 614 2.70 13.17 -17.02
C THR A 614 1.61 13.47 -18.06
N GLN A 615 1.76 12.95 -19.29
CA GLN A 615 0.72 13.07 -20.32
C GLN A 615 -0.56 12.28 -19.98
N GLU A 616 -0.43 11.09 -19.38
CA GLU A 616 -1.58 10.34 -18.87
C GLU A 616 -2.30 11.09 -17.74
N ILE A 617 -1.55 11.70 -16.81
CA ILE A 617 -2.12 12.56 -15.76
C ILE A 617 -2.91 13.71 -16.40
N ALA A 618 -2.32 14.41 -17.37
CA ALA A 618 -3.00 15.52 -18.06
C ALA A 618 -4.33 15.08 -18.71
N ARG A 619 -4.35 13.90 -19.37
CA ARG A 619 -5.57 13.31 -19.94
C ARG A 619 -6.62 13.01 -18.87
N ASN A 620 -6.21 12.44 -17.73
CA ASN A 620 -7.13 12.10 -16.64
C ASN A 620 -7.69 13.34 -15.93
N VAL A 621 -6.88 14.39 -15.79
CA VAL A 621 -7.31 15.68 -15.24
C VAL A 621 -8.36 16.33 -16.15
N GLN A 622 -8.19 16.30 -17.47
CA GLN A 622 -9.21 16.78 -18.41
C GLN A 622 -10.53 15.99 -18.31
N LYS A 623 -10.46 14.67 -18.18
CA LYS A 623 -11.66 13.84 -17.95
C LYS A 623 -12.34 14.17 -16.63
N ALA A 624 -11.56 14.38 -15.56
CA ALA A 624 -12.09 14.78 -14.27
C ALA A 624 -12.79 16.14 -14.35
N ALA A 625 -12.23 17.11 -15.07
CA ALA A 625 -12.83 18.43 -15.27
C ALA A 625 -14.17 18.35 -16.01
N GLN A 626 -14.26 17.50 -17.04
CA GLN A 626 -15.53 17.25 -17.72
C GLN A 626 -16.54 16.58 -16.79
N GLY A 627 -16.09 15.64 -15.96
CA GLY A 627 -16.92 14.98 -14.95
C GLY A 627 -17.50 15.95 -13.93
N THR A 628 -16.69 16.88 -13.38
CA THR A 628 -17.16 17.88 -12.41
C THR A 628 -18.16 18.85 -13.04
N GLN A 629 -17.92 19.29 -14.28
CA GLN A 629 -18.88 20.11 -15.03
C GLN A 629 -20.22 19.39 -15.24
N GLN A 630 -20.18 18.10 -15.57
CA GLN A 630 -21.40 17.32 -15.77
C GLN A 630 -22.16 17.08 -14.47
N VAL A 631 -21.46 16.89 -13.34
CA VAL A 631 -22.10 16.82 -12.02
C VAL A 631 -22.79 18.15 -11.70
N SER A 632 -22.12 19.28 -11.89
CA SER A 632 -22.70 20.61 -11.65
C SER A 632 -23.98 20.83 -12.49
N ALA A 633 -23.97 20.47 -13.78
CA ALA A 633 -25.15 20.52 -14.64
C ALA A 633 -26.29 19.61 -14.15
N ASN A 634 -25.97 18.37 -13.75
CA ASN A 634 -26.97 17.42 -13.23
C ASN A 634 -27.59 17.88 -11.91
N VAL A 635 -26.81 18.55 -11.06
CA VAL A 635 -27.29 19.12 -9.80
C VAL A 635 -28.30 20.23 -10.04
N GLY A 636 -28.10 21.06 -11.07
CA GLY A 636 -29.11 22.04 -11.50
C GLY A 636 -30.44 21.38 -11.89
N ASN A 637 -30.41 20.23 -12.57
CA ASN A 637 -31.63 19.48 -12.90
C ASN A 637 -32.32 18.92 -11.64
N VAL A 638 -31.55 18.47 -10.64
CA VAL A 638 -32.09 18.00 -9.35
C VAL A 638 -32.75 19.14 -8.57
N GLU A 639 -32.12 20.32 -8.55
CA GLU A 639 -32.69 21.53 -7.94
C GLU A 639 -34.03 21.90 -8.60
N HIS A 640 -34.09 21.86 -9.93
CA HIS A 640 -35.30 22.15 -10.68
C HIS A 640 -36.42 21.14 -10.37
N GLY A 641 -36.12 19.83 -10.43
CA GLY A 641 -37.09 18.77 -10.12
C GLY A 641 -37.58 18.80 -8.66
N ALA A 642 -36.72 19.20 -7.72
CA ALA A 642 -37.12 19.44 -6.33
C ALA A 642 -38.11 20.62 -6.23
N THR A 643 -37.85 21.72 -6.95
CA THR A 643 -38.76 22.89 -7.00
C THR A 643 -40.13 22.52 -7.56
N GLU A 644 -40.17 21.74 -8.65
CA GLU A 644 -41.43 21.25 -9.23
C GLU A 644 -42.19 20.33 -8.27
N THR A 645 -41.47 19.42 -7.59
CA THR A 645 -42.05 18.52 -6.59
C THR A 645 -42.64 19.29 -5.40
N GLY A 646 -41.94 20.31 -4.89
CA GLY A 646 -42.47 21.18 -3.82
C GLY A 646 -43.73 21.93 -4.26
N SER A 647 -43.73 22.48 -5.47
CA SER A 647 -44.89 23.18 -6.03
C SER A 647 -46.11 22.25 -6.19
N ALA A 648 -45.91 21.05 -6.75
CA ALA A 648 -46.96 20.04 -6.90
C ALA A 648 -47.49 19.57 -5.54
N SER A 649 -46.60 19.37 -4.57
CA SER A 649 -46.96 18.96 -3.21
C SER A 649 -47.79 20.04 -2.50
N SER A 650 -47.45 21.32 -2.67
CA SER A 650 -48.24 22.44 -2.14
C SER A 650 -49.66 22.51 -2.73
N GLN A 651 -49.81 22.21 -4.02
CA GLN A 651 -51.12 22.10 -4.67
C GLN A 651 -51.94 20.92 -4.11
N VAL A 652 -51.32 19.75 -3.95
CA VAL A 652 -51.97 18.56 -3.35
C VAL A 652 -52.39 18.85 -1.91
N LEU A 653 -51.53 19.50 -1.13
CA LEU A 653 -51.81 19.90 0.24
C LEU A 653 -53.04 20.82 0.30
N SER A 654 -53.10 21.84 -0.55
CA SER A 654 -54.25 22.74 -0.64
C SER A 654 -55.55 22.02 -1.04
N ALA A 655 -55.47 21.09 -2.01
CA ALA A 655 -56.61 20.30 -2.45
C ALA A 655 -57.13 19.35 -1.35
N ALA A 656 -56.22 18.68 -0.63
CA ALA A 656 -56.55 17.82 0.50
C ALA A 656 -57.20 18.60 1.65
N GLN A 657 -56.70 19.79 1.96
CA GLN A 657 -57.29 20.67 2.98
C GLN A 657 -58.68 21.19 2.59
N MET A 658 -58.92 21.48 1.31
CA MET A 658 -60.26 21.82 0.82
C MET A 658 -61.21 20.63 0.93
N LEU A 659 -60.78 19.44 0.50
CA LEU A 659 -61.59 18.23 0.55
C LEU A 659 -61.97 17.83 1.98
N SER A 660 -61.04 17.98 2.93
CA SER A 660 -61.29 17.80 4.36
C SER A 660 -62.33 18.78 4.92
N ARG A 661 -62.26 20.07 4.54
CA ARG A 661 -63.26 21.08 4.94
C ARG A 661 -64.64 20.80 4.33
N ASP A 662 -64.69 20.46 3.05
CA ASP A 662 -65.95 20.17 2.35
C ASP A 662 -66.60 18.89 2.88
N SER A 663 -65.81 17.86 3.21
CA SER A 663 -66.30 16.62 3.85
C SER A 663 -66.91 16.90 5.22
N ASN A 664 -66.26 17.72 6.05
CA ASN A 664 -66.80 18.16 7.34
C ASN A 664 -68.08 18.99 7.19
N ARG A 665 -68.13 19.88 6.20
CA ARG A 665 -69.33 20.67 5.91
C ARG A 665 -70.49 19.78 5.44
N LEU A 666 -70.21 18.80 4.58
CA LEU A 666 -71.21 17.82 4.13
C LEU A 666 -71.73 16.99 5.31
N LYS A 667 -70.86 16.56 6.23
CA LYS A 667 -71.23 15.86 7.46
C LYS A 667 -72.25 16.64 8.29
N LEU A 668 -71.99 17.94 8.47
CA LEU A 668 -72.86 18.85 9.23
C LEU A 668 -74.20 19.07 8.54
N GLU A 669 -74.22 19.30 7.22
CA GLU A 669 -75.47 19.53 6.47
C GLU A 669 -76.33 18.27 6.36
N VAL A 670 -75.71 17.09 6.18
CA VAL A 670 -76.41 15.80 6.22
C VAL A 670 -77.01 15.56 7.61
N GLY A 671 -76.26 15.84 8.68
CA GLY A 671 -76.78 15.77 10.05
C GLY A 671 -78.00 16.67 10.27
N LYS A 672 -77.92 17.95 9.88
CA LYS A 672 -79.06 18.89 9.99
C LYS A 672 -80.27 18.45 9.18
N PHE A 673 -80.06 17.96 7.95
CA PHE A 673 -81.13 17.45 7.10
C PHE A 673 -81.83 16.25 7.76
N LEU A 674 -81.06 15.31 8.29
CA LEU A 674 -81.59 14.13 8.99
C LEU A 674 -82.33 14.50 10.27
N ASP A 675 -81.84 15.46 11.04
CA ASP A 675 -82.53 15.97 12.23
C ASP A 675 -83.88 16.62 11.87
N THR A 676 -83.92 17.36 10.76
CA THR A 676 -85.15 17.96 10.23
C THR A 676 -86.15 16.90 9.76
N VAL A 677 -85.67 15.86 9.06
CA VAL A 677 -86.48 14.71 8.60
C VAL A 677 -87.00 13.87 9.79
N ARG A 678 -86.23 13.79 10.88
CA ARG A 678 -86.64 13.10 12.12
C ARG A 678 -87.66 13.90 12.94
N ALA A 679 -87.64 15.23 12.83
CA ALA A 679 -88.54 16.13 13.55
C ALA A 679 -89.90 16.33 12.84
N ALA A 680 -89.94 16.20 11.51
CA ALA A 680 -91.15 16.15 10.69
C ALA A 680 -91.93 14.84 10.89
#